data_AF-M1BBG5-F1
#
_entry.id   AF-M1BBG5-F1
#
_cell.length_a   1.000
_cell.length_b   1.000
_cell.length_c   1.000
_cell.angle_alpha   90.00
_cell.angle_beta   90.00
_cell.angle_gamma   90.00
#
_symmetry.space_group_name_H-M   'P 1'
#
loop_
_entity.id
_entity.type
_entity.pdbx_description
1 polymer ?
#
loop_
_entity_poly.entity_id
_entity_poly.type
_entity_poly.pdbx_seq_one_letter_code
_entity_poly.pdbx_strand_id
1 'polypeptide(L)'
;MAQYRLILTIIGLICVLFPFTTNATEQNNSQIYIVHCQFPDGERTTRNQDLESYYLSFLPATTSDSSREPPRLIYSYRNVITGFAAKLSLEDLKEMEKMEGFVSARPEGLLDLYTTHSVNFMGLNQNMGFWNDSNYGKGVIIGVIDTGIFPDHPSFSDDGMPPPPAKWKGGMIHGTKMDMVHILLARLNKLIGARYFRYTENDPWDENGHGTHTASTAAGRFVPGANIFGNANGTAVGVAPLAHVAIYKTCSAIGCSGSDVLAAIDMAIEDGVDVLSISLGSRARQFYEDIIALGAFSAMERGIFVSCSAGNSGPYIFSISNDAPWILTVGASTIDRKIKATAVLGNNQEFDGESAFQPSDFPPTLLPLIYPGINTSDILAKYCYPTSLSNTNVMGKIVLCVAGITRAVDKGIAVKAAGGAAMIIMNPEYWANTTLAEAHVLPMTHVTYADGLKIQEYINSTTTPTATIVFKGTIIGDNRNPVVAGFSSRGPSYASPRILKPDIIGPGVNILAAWHISLENDMRTNSTFNMISGTSVSCPHLSGVAALLKSIHPDWSPAAIKSAIMTTADVINLKSNLIEDETYLPADVFATGAGHVNPSKANDPGLIYDIKPSDYIPYLCGLNYTNRQVTVIVQRKVNCSEITSILEGQLNYPSFSIQVRSNSEVQVYSRTVTNVGQEETNEGADLSDILIKIFHLQ
;
A
#
# COMPACT_ATOMS: atom_id res chain seq x y z
N MET A 1 9.75 -75.16 25.68
CA MET A 1 11.11 -74.98 25.13
C MET A 1 11.65 -73.68 25.73
N ALA A 2 12.30 -73.75 26.90
CA ALA A 2 13.75 -73.96 26.99
C ALA A 2 14.47 -72.93 26.09
N GLN A 3 14.98 -71.83 26.66
CA GLN A 3 16.35 -71.73 27.19
C GLN A 3 17.42 -72.13 26.18
N TYR A 4 18.47 -71.30 26.12
CA TYR A 4 19.55 -71.21 25.12
C TYR A 4 19.15 -70.39 23.88
N ARG A 5 19.07 -69.05 23.91
CA ARG A 5 19.99 -68.07 24.49
C ARG A 5 21.45 -68.40 24.18
N LEU A 6 22.07 -67.37 23.60
CA LEU A 6 23.42 -66.94 23.90
C LEU A 6 24.53 -67.69 23.18
N ILE A 7 25.25 -66.86 22.42
CA ILE A 7 26.70 -66.77 22.47
C ILE A 7 27.35 -67.85 21.62
N LEU A 8 27.55 -67.53 20.35
CA LEU A 8 28.63 -66.62 19.99
C LEU A 8 28.08 -65.62 18.96
N THR A 9 27.72 -64.40 19.33
CA THR A 9 28.70 -63.34 19.63
C THR A 9 29.60 -63.25 18.39
N ILE A 10 29.19 -62.39 17.45
CA ILE A 10 29.90 -61.13 17.26
C ILE A 10 31.28 -61.42 16.67
N ILE A 11 31.53 -60.88 15.47
CA ILE A 11 32.79 -60.93 14.72
C ILE A 11 32.85 -62.19 13.82
N GLY A 12 32.98 -62.14 12.50
CA GLY A 12 33.39 -61.05 11.64
C GLY A 12 32.35 -60.71 10.59
N LEU A 13 31.74 -59.54 10.79
CA LEU A 13 31.20 -58.63 9.78
C LEU A 13 30.26 -59.26 8.74
N ILE A 14 29.01 -59.38 9.20
CA ILE A 14 27.80 -59.73 8.47
C ILE A 14 27.56 -58.82 7.25
N CYS A 15 27.07 -59.49 6.19
CA CYS A 15 26.38 -58.99 5.01
C CYS A 15 27.24 -58.36 3.90
N VAL A 16 27.79 -59.28 3.10
CA VAL A 16 27.65 -59.23 1.63
C VAL A 16 26.27 -58.67 1.26
N LEU A 17 26.27 -57.49 0.60
CA LEU A 17 25.58 -57.14 -0.64
C LEU A 17 25.46 -55.59 -0.69
N PHE A 18 26.51 -54.97 -1.28
CA PHE A 18 26.78 -53.56 -1.66
C PHE A 18 25.57 -52.64 -1.94
N PRO A 19 25.65 -51.28 -1.92
CA PRO A 19 26.80 -50.32 -2.04
C PRO A 19 26.75 -49.20 -0.94
N PHE A 20 27.56 -48.14 -0.80
CA PHE A 20 28.05 -47.09 -1.70
C PHE A 20 29.28 -46.38 -1.09
N THR A 21 30.32 -46.16 -1.90
CA THR A 21 31.39 -45.19 -1.63
C THR A 21 31.17 -43.96 -2.49
N THR A 22 30.99 -42.78 -1.90
CA THR A 22 31.06 -41.49 -2.61
C THR A 22 32.46 -40.91 -2.45
N ASN A 23 33.29 -41.09 -3.48
CA ASN A 23 34.44 -40.24 -3.73
C ASN A 23 33.93 -38.86 -4.20
N ALA A 24 34.32 -37.79 -3.52
CA ALA A 24 34.11 -36.43 -3.99
C ALA A 24 35.10 -36.13 -5.13
N THR A 25 34.60 -36.18 -6.36
CA THR A 25 35.25 -35.59 -7.54
C THR A 25 34.94 -34.09 -7.58
N GLU A 26 35.98 -33.24 -7.72
CA GLU A 26 35.83 -31.85 -8.14
C GLU A 26 35.04 -31.81 -9.45
N GLN A 27 33.78 -31.35 -9.35
CA GLN A 27 32.87 -31.25 -10.47
C GLN A 27 33.12 -29.90 -11.15
N ASN A 28 33.58 -29.95 -12.40
CA ASN A 28 33.87 -28.81 -13.26
C ASN A 28 32.63 -27.91 -13.38
N ASN A 29 32.60 -26.79 -12.65
CA ASN A 29 31.38 -26.03 -12.38
C ASN A 29 31.13 -24.99 -13.48
N SER A 30 30.67 -25.45 -14.64
CA SER A 30 30.27 -24.55 -15.74
C SER A 30 29.04 -23.71 -15.34
N GLN A 31 29.13 -22.38 -15.45
CA GLN A 31 28.05 -21.43 -15.16
C GLN A 31 27.59 -20.73 -16.45
N ILE A 32 26.36 -20.23 -16.48
CA ILE A 32 25.87 -19.43 -17.61
C ILE A 32 26.40 -18.00 -17.45
N TYR A 33 27.01 -17.47 -18.50
CA TYR A 33 27.49 -16.10 -18.57
C TYR A 33 26.76 -15.36 -19.68
N ILE A 34 26.43 -14.10 -19.42
CA ILE A 34 26.01 -13.13 -20.43
C ILE A 34 27.28 -12.40 -20.88
N VAL A 35 27.64 -12.58 -22.15
CA VAL A 35 28.86 -12.07 -22.79
C VAL A 35 28.50 -10.90 -23.71
N HIS A 36 29.18 -9.78 -23.53
CA HIS A 36 29.07 -8.59 -24.35
C HIS A 36 30.27 -8.46 -25.28
N CYS A 37 30.00 -8.12 -26.54
CA CYS A 37 30.97 -8.05 -27.62
C CYS A 37 30.88 -6.73 -28.37
N GLN A 38 31.90 -6.41 -29.16
CA GLN A 38 31.95 -5.29 -30.08
C GLN A 38 32.38 -5.79 -31.46
N PHE A 39 31.87 -5.19 -32.54
CA PHE A 39 32.31 -5.50 -33.91
C PHE A 39 33.61 -4.75 -34.25
N PRO A 40 34.56 -5.35 -34.99
CA PRO A 40 35.87 -4.75 -35.28
C PRO A 40 35.81 -3.39 -36.00
N ASP A 41 34.81 -3.17 -36.87
CA ASP A 41 34.73 -1.97 -37.73
C ASP A 41 33.60 -0.99 -37.34
N GLY A 42 32.92 -1.20 -36.20
CA GLY A 42 31.84 -0.32 -35.74
C GLY A 42 30.54 -0.33 -36.58
N GLU A 43 30.52 -0.99 -37.74
CA GLU A 43 29.31 -1.19 -38.55
C GLU A 43 28.56 -2.48 -38.16
N ARG A 44 27.25 -2.33 -37.93
CA ARG A 44 26.34 -3.41 -37.51
C ARG A 44 25.94 -4.25 -38.73
N THR A 45 26.51 -5.44 -38.89
CA THR A 45 26.12 -6.37 -39.97
C THR A 45 24.67 -6.82 -39.81
N THR A 46 23.84 -6.63 -40.85
CA THR A 46 22.38 -6.88 -40.81
C THR A 46 21.95 -8.30 -41.23
N ARG A 47 22.89 -9.17 -41.64
CA ARG A 47 22.61 -10.56 -42.06
C ARG A 47 22.76 -11.56 -40.90
N ASN A 48 21.75 -12.40 -40.69
CA ASN A 48 21.65 -13.32 -39.55
C ASN A 48 22.79 -14.37 -39.49
N GLN A 49 23.19 -14.94 -40.63
CA GLN A 49 24.18 -16.01 -40.68
C GLN A 49 25.60 -15.55 -40.32
N ASP A 50 25.93 -14.28 -40.58
CA ASP A 50 27.26 -13.71 -40.29
C ASP A 50 27.40 -13.36 -38.79
N LEU A 51 26.31 -12.96 -38.14
CA LEU A 51 26.28 -12.55 -36.73
C LEU A 51 26.39 -13.73 -35.76
N GLU A 52 25.70 -14.83 -36.05
CA GLU A 52 25.77 -16.05 -35.24
C GLU A 52 27.14 -16.73 -35.39
N SER A 53 27.69 -16.77 -36.61
CA SER A 53 29.06 -17.25 -36.87
C SER A 53 30.11 -16.42 -36.12
N TYR A 54 29.91 -15.10 -36.04
CA TYR A 54 30.76 -14.21 -35.25
C TYR A 54 30.67 -14.50 -33.75
N TYR A 55 29.49 -14.68 -33.17
CA TYR A 55 29.38 -15.03 -31.75
C TYR A 55 29.91 -16.43 -31.43
N LEU A 56 29.76 -17.38 -32.35
CA LEU A 56 30.33 -18.72 -32.20
C LEU A 56 31.87 -18.72 -32.23
N SER A 57 32.52 -17.75 -32.87
CA SER A 57 34.00 -17.67 -32.86
C SER A 57 34.59 -17.34 -31.50
N PHE A 58 33.80 -16.79 -30.58
CA PHE A 58 34.21 -16.56 -29.20
C PHE A 58 34.18 -17.84 -28.35
N LEU A 59 33.52 -18.89 -28.82
CA LEU A 59 33.40 -20.15 -28.09
C LEU A 59 34.50 -21.13 -28.49
N PRO A 60 35.02 -21.95 -27.56
CA PRO A 60 35.98 -23.01 -27.89
C PRO A 60 35.39 -23.97 -28.92
N ALA A 61 36.20 -24.38 -29.91
CA ALA A 61 35.79 -25.34 -30.92
C ALA A 61 35.32 -26.64 -30.25
N THR A 62 34.08 -27.05 -30.51
CA THR A 62 33.56 -28.35 -30.08
C THR A 62 34.38 -29.43 -30.77
N THR A 63 35.17 -30.19 -29.98
CA THR A 63 35.76 -31.44 -30.45
C THR A 63 34.64 -32.33 -30.95
N SER A 64 34.75 -32.78 -32.19
CA SER A 64 33.75 -33.50 -32.98
C SER A 64 33.48 -34.93 -32.49
N ASP A 65 33.32 -35.13 -31.19
CA ASP A 65 33.05 -36.44 -30.62
C ASP A 65 32.23 -36.34 -29.32
N SER A 66 30.93 -36.08 -29.47
CA SER A 66 29.85 -36.68 -28.66
C SER A 66 28.54 -35.97 -28.93
N SER A 67 27.57 -36.71 -29.44
CA SER A 67 26.23 -36.26 -29.80
C SER A 67 25.31 -35.99 -28.60
N ARG A 68 25.83 -35.45 -27.48
CA ARG A 68 25.06 -35.24 -26.23
C ARG A 68 25.48 -34.06 -25.33
N GLU A 69 26.32 -33.12 -25.77
CA GLU A 69 26.44 -31.85 -25.03
C GLU A 69 25.43 -30.81 -25.58
N PRO A 70 24.68 -30.11 -24.71
CA PRO A 70 23.79 -29.04 -25.14
C PRO A 70 24.58 -27.92 -25.83
N PRO A 71 23.97 -27.13 -26.72
CA PRO A 71 24.67 -26.02 -27.36
C PRO A 71 25.24 -25.09 -26.27
N ARG A 72 26.56 -24.88 -26.29
CA ARG A 72 27.24 -23.98 -25.34
C ARG A 72 26.74 -22.55 -25.49
N LEU A 73 26.40 -22.14 -26.71
CA LEU A 73 25.63 -20.93 -26.99
C LEU A 73 24.17 -21.16 -26.60
N ILE A 74 23.70 -20.45 -25.59
CA ILE A 74 22.33 -20.53 -25.10
C ILE A 74 21.44 -19.56 -25.88
N TYR A 75 21.88 -18.30 -26.03
CA TYR A 75 21.14 -17.26 -26.75
C TYR A 75 22.07 -16.31 -27.49
N SER A 76 21.68 -15.85 -28.68
CA SER A 76 22.34 -14.75 -29.39
C SER A 76 21.48 -13.49 -29.36
N TYR A 77 22.05 -12.35 -28.99
CA TYR A 77 21.34 -11.09 -28.89
C TYR A 77 21.57 -10.23 -30.12
N ARG A 78 20.49 -9.78 -30.74
CA ARG A 78 20.50 -8.99 -31.98
C ARG A 78 20.17 -7.53 -31.76
N ASN A 79 19.25 -7.26 -30.84
CA ASN A 79 18.60 -5.94 -30.71
C ASN A 79 18.88 -5.24 -29.39
N VAL A 80 19.07 -6.00 -28.31
CA VAL A 80 19.10 -5.49 -26.94
C VAL A 80 20.52 -5.20 -26.44
N ILE A 81 21.49 -6.01 -26.86
CA ILE A 81 22.93 -5.82 -26.68
C ILE A 81 23.65 -6.52 -27.85
N THR A 82 24.89 -6.12 -28.13
CA THR A 82 25.77 -6.87 -29.06
C THR A 82 26.47 -7.94 -28.26
N GLY A 83 25.99 -9.19 -28.31
CA GLY A 83 26.54 -10.26 -27.47
C GLY A 83 25.67 -11.51 -27.42
N PHE A 84 26.02 -12.43 -26.54
CA PHE A 84 25.37 -13.73 -26.41
C PHE A 84 25.37 -14.25 -24.97
N ALA A 85 24.54 -15.24 -24.66
CA ALA A 85 24.62 -16.01 -23.42
C ALA A 85 25.17 -17.40 -23.73
N ALA A 86 26.14 -17.86 -22.92
CA ALA A 86 26.76 -19.15 -23.09
C ALA A 86 27.07 -19.83 -21.75
N LYS A 87 27.07 -21.16 -21.75
CA LYS A 87 27.51 -21.95 -20.61
C LYS A 87 29.02 -22.15 -20.69
N LEU A 88 29.76 -21.53 -19.78
CA LEU A 88 31.23 -21.44 -19.79
C LEU A 88 31.81 -21.91 -18.46
N SER A 89 33.00 -22.50 -18.50
CA SER A 89 33.87 -22.60 -17.32
C SER A 89 34.65 -21.29 -17.10
N LEU A 90 35.24 -21.12 -15.92
CA LEU A 90 36.10 -19.97 -15.62
C LEU A 90 37.33 -19.93 -16.55
N GLU A 91 37.89 -21.09 -16.90
CA GLU A 91 38.97 -21.21 -17.88
C GLU A 91 38.52 -20.80 -19.28
N ASP A 92 37.33 -21.24 -19.74
CA ASP A 92 36.78 -20.80 -21.04
C ASP A 92 36.61 -19.28 -21.07
N LEU A 93 36.17 -18.68 -19.95
CA LEU A 93 35.97 -17.24 -19.85
C LEU A 93 37.29 -16.46 -19.90
N LYS A 94 38.33 -16.90 -19.18
CA LYS A 94 39.65 -16.26 -19.19
C LYS A 94 40.31 -16.28 -20.57
N GLU A 95 40.08 -17.34 -21.35
CA GLU A 95 40.57 -17.39 -22.73
C GLU A 95 39.73 -16.49 -23.65
N MET A 96 38.42 -16.43 -23.44
CA MET A 96 37.52 -15.53 -24.18
C MET A 96 37.85 -14.04 -23.93
N GLU A 97 38.25 -13.66 -22.72
CA GLU A 97 38.68 -12.29 -22.36
C GLU A 97 39.85 -11.76 -23.21
N LYS A 98 40.65 -12.66 -23.80
CA LYS A 98 41.81 -12.30 -24.64
C LYS A 98 41.44 -12.12 -26.12
N MET A 99 40.21 -12.46 -26.51
CA MET A 99 39.78 -12.41 -27.91
C MET A 99 39.41 -10.98 -28.32
N GLU A 100 39.83 -10.58 -29.52
CA GLU A 100 39.51 -9.28 -30.10
C GLU A 100 37.98 -9.17 -30.30
N GLY A 101 37.39 -8.09 -29.76
CA GLY A 101 35.93 -7.88 -29.78
C GLY A 101 35.20 -8.35 -28.52
N PHE A 102 35.85 -8.98 -27.54
CA PHE A 102 35.27 -9.22 -26.22
C PHE A 102 35.24 -7.91 -25.41
N VAL A 103 34.12 -7.63 -24.73
CA VAL A 103 33.96 -6.41 -23.91
C VAL A 103 33.84 -6.78 -22.43
N SER A 104 32.93 -7.68 -22.10
CA SER A 104 32.74 -8.15 -20.73
C SER A 104 31.93 -9.44 -20.71
N ALA A 105 32.06 -10.20 -19.63
CA ALA A 105 31.11 -11.26 -19.32
C ALA A 105 30.74 -11.19 -17.85
N ARG A 106 29.49 -11.51 -17.56
CA ARG A 106 28.99 -11.61 -16.19
C ARG A 106 28.20 -12.90 -16.01
N PRO A 107 28.31 -13.57 -14.86
CA PRO A 107 27.46 -14.72 -14.58
C PRO A 107 25.99 -14.31 -14.60
N GLU A 108 25.12 -15.21 -15.06
CA GLU A 108 23.68 -15.08 -14.95
C GLU A 108 23.29 -14.97 -13.46
N GLY A 109 22.52 -13.95 -13.12
CA GLY A 109 21.94 -13.77 -11.79
C GLY A 109 20.46 -14.18 -11.80
N LEU A 110 20.02 -14.85 -10.73
CA LEU A 110 18.60 -15.04 -10.47
C LEU A 110 17.95 -13.70 -10.08
N LEU A 111 16.73 -13.45 -10.56
CA LEU A 111 15.95 -12.26 -10.24
C LEU A 111 15.09 -12.50 -8.98
N ASP A 112 14.89 -11.46 -8.17
CA ASP A 112 14.21 -11.52 -6.87
C ASP A 112 12.68 -11.67 -6.95
N LEU A 113 12.09 -12.18 -5.85
CA LEU A 113 10.65 -12.41 -5.66
C LEU A 113 9.92 -11.10 -5.29
N TYR A 114 8.91 -10.73 -6.10
CA TYR A 114 8.16 -9.49 -5.93
C TYR A 114 7.34 -9.43 -4.65
N THR A 115 7.25 -8.20 -4.12
CA THR A 115 6.34 -7.86 -3.05
C THR A 115 4.89 -7.90 -3.55
N THR A 116 3.86 -7.95 -2.70
CA THR A 116 2.48 -8.14 -3.18
C THR A 116 1.97 -7.03 -4.11
N HIS A 117 2.69 -5.90 -4.26
CA HIS A 117 2.83 -5.07 -5.48
C HIS A 117 2.83 -3.57 -5.15
N SER A 118 2.11 -3.12 -4.12
CA SER A 118 1.94 -1.69 -3.81
C SER A 118 3.23 -0.97 -3.45
N VAL A 119 4.14 -1.64 -2.72
CA VAL A 119 5.46 -1.11 -2.36
C VAL A 119 6.32 -0.91 -3.63
N ASN A 120 6.34 -1.92 -4.52
CA ASN A 120 7.06 -1.83 -5.79
C ASN A 120 6.46 -0.77 -6.72
N PHE A 121 5.14 -0.63 -6.75
CA PHE A 121 4.43 0.40 -7.53
C PHE A 121 4.84 1.82 -7.13
N MET A 122 5.11 2.05 -5.84
CA MET A 122 5.68 3.32 -5.34
C MET A 122 7.18 3.46 -5.61
N GLY A 123 7.81 2.52 -6.33
CA GLY A 123 9.23 2.56 -6.68
C GLY A 123 10.19 2.08 -5.58
N LEU A 124 9.67 1.49 -4.49
CA LEU A 124 10.49 0.88 -3.44
C LEU A 124 10.80 -0.56 -3.82
N ASN A 125 12.04 -0.82 -4.21
CA ASN A 125 12.50 -2.12 -4.67
C ASN A 125 13.54 -2.69 -3.71
N GLN A 126 13.45 -3.99 -3.43
CA GLN A 126 14.34 -4.64 -2.46
C GLN A 126 15.81 -4.47 -2.86
N ASN A 127 16.66 -4.16 -1.88
CA ASN A 127 18.11 -3.96 -2.01
C ASN A 127 18.54 -2.82 -2.96
N MET A 128 17.64 -1.92 -3.35
CA MET A 128 17.94 -0.84 -4.28
C MET A 128 17.31 0.49 -3.85
N GLY A 129 17.97 1.58 -4.26
CA GLY A 129 17.50 2.95 -4.07
C GLY A 129 17.15 3.29 -2.62
N PHE A 130 16.11 4.11 -2.47
CA PHE A 130 15.71 4.69 -1.20
C PHE A 130 15.46 3.66 -0.09
N TRP A 131 15.05 2.43 -0.41
CA TRP A 131 14.80 1.42 0.63
C TRP A 131 16.08 0.93 1.29
N ASN A 132 17.16 0.78 0.52
CA ASN A 132 18.48 0.46 1.03
C ASN A 132 19.08 1.65 1.78
N ASP A 133 18.98 2.85 1.20
CA ASP A 133 19.53 4.09 1.78
C ASP A 133 18.89 4.42 3.14
N SER A 134 17.59 4.14 3.28
CA SER A 134 16.83 4.35 4.52
C SER A 134 16.98 3.24 5.55
N ASN A 135 17.81 2.24 5.23
CA ASN A 135 17.95 1.03 6.01
C ASN A 135 16.57 0.42 6.35
N TYR A 136 15.62 0.52 5.41
CA TYR A 136 14.26 0.04 5.55
C TYR A 136 13.48 0.58 6.77
N GLY A 137 13.83 1.77 7.26
CA GLY A 137 13.21 2.41 8.42
C GLY A 137 13.74 1.93 9.79
N LYS A 138 14.91 1.28 9.80
CA LYS A 138 15.52 0.72 11.01
C LYS A 138 15.62 1.74 12.15
N GLY A 139 15.14 1.37 13.33
CA GLY A 139 15.24 2.19 14.55
C GLY A 139 14.17 3.29 14.68
N VAL A 140 13.28 3.43 13.71
CA VAL A 140 12.10 4.32 13.79
C VAL A 140 10.93 3.55 14.41
N ILE A 141 10.11 4.24 15.21
CA ILE A 141 8.96 3.64 15.89
C ILE A 141 7.66 4.22 15.30
N ILE A 142 6.83 3.35 14.72
CA ILE A 142 5.50 3.70 14.22
C ILE A 142 4.44 3.29 15.25
N GLY A 143 3.75 4.26 15.82
CA GLY A 143 2.56 4.07 16.63
C GLY A 143 1.32 3.93 15.74
N VAL A 144 0.56 2.83 15.91
CA VAL A 144 -0.67 2.55 15.16
C VAL A 144 -1.85 2.61 16.11
N ILE A 145 -2.77 3.56 15.87
CA ILE A 145 -4.01 3.73 16.64
C ILE A 145 -5.17 3.15 15.85
N ASP A 146 -5.66 1.97 16.25
CA ASP A 146 -6.59 1.17 15.43
C ASP A 146 -7.38 0.14 16.26
N THR A 147 -7.84 -0.97 15.66
CA THR A 147 -8.60 -2.07 16.29
C THR A 147 -7.76 -3.09 17.06
N GLY A 148 -6.44 -2.87 17.16
CA GLY A 148 -5.50 -3.77 17.84
C GLY A 148 -4.54 -4.44 16.87
N ILE A 149 -3.99 -5.58 17.29
CA ILE A 149 -3.05 -6.37 16.47
C ILE A 149 -3.28 -7.87 16.62
N PHE A 150 -3.03 -8.64 15.56
CA PHE A 150 -2.81 -10.09 15.64
C PHE A 150 -1.31 -10.36 15.70
N PRO A 151 -0.72 -10.54 16.90
CA PRO A 151 0.74 -10.48 17.08
C PRO A 151 1.48 -11.68 16.47
N ASP A 152 0.83 -12.84 16.38
CA ASP A 152 1.45 -14.08 15.90
C ASP A 152 1.54 -14.16 14.36
N HIS A 153 1.11 -13.11 13.64
CA HIS A 153 1.23 -13.07 12.19
C HIS A 153 2.70 -12.93 11.76
N PRO A 154 3.18 -13.66 10.73
CA PRO A 154 4.59 -13.60 10.29
C PRO A 154 5.07 -12.21 9.84
N SER A 155 4.15 -11.32 9.44
CA SER A 155 4.47 -9.91 9.16
C SER A 155 5.04 -9.17 10.38
N PHE A 156 4.88 -9.72 11.58
CA PHE A 156 5.37 -9.15 12.82
C PHE A 156 6.50 -9.97 13.45
N SER A 157 7.14 -10.85 12.67
CA SER A 157 8.34 -11.56 13.12
C SER A 157 9.47 -10.59 13.51
N ASP A 158 10.20 -10.96 14.54
CA ASP A 158 11.40 -10.25 15.01
C ASP A 158 12.66 -10.63 14.24
N ASP A 159 12.57 -11.53 13.26
CA ASP A 159 13.72 -12.02 12.53
C ASP A 159 14.45 -10.88 11.81
N GLY A 160 15.70 -10.66 12.22
CA GLY A 160 16.56 -9.60 11.73
C GLY A 160 16.22 -8.19 12.25
N MET A 161 15.30 -8.07 13.20
CA MET A 161 14.99 -6.79 13.83
C MET A 161 16.07 -6.41 14.86
N PRO A 162 16.53 -5.15 14.87
CA PRO A 162 17.36 -4.64 15.95
C PRO A 162 16.58 -4.57 17.28
N PRO A 163 17.25 -4.45 18.43
CA PRO A 163 16.56 -4.13 19.67
C PRO A 163 15.83 -2.78 19.57
N PRO A 164 14.76 -2.55 20.36
CA PRO A 164 14.06 -1.28 20.41
C PRO A 164 15.02 -0.12 20.74
N PRO A 165 14.82 1.08 20.17
CA PRO A 165 15.66 2.25 20.44
C PRO A 165 15.62 2.64 21.92
N ALA A 166 16.73 3.14 22.47
CA ALA A 166 16.82 3.52 23.89
C ALA A 166 15.83 4.61 24.33
N LYS A 167 15.28 5.40 23.38
CA LYS A 167 14.24 6.40 23.64
C LYS A 167 12.87 5.78 23.94
N TRP A 168 12.65 4.52 23.58
CA TRP A 168 11.39 3.81 23.77
C TRP A 168 11.08 3.60 25.25
N LYS A 169 9.93 4.09 25.71
CA LYS A 169 9.49 3.97 27.11
C LYS A 169 8.31 3.03 27.29
N GLY A 170 7.61 2.68 26.21
CA GLY A 170 6.39 1.85 26.29
C GLY A 170 6.61 0.38 26.70
N GLY A 171 7.86 -0.07 26.83
CA GLY A 171 8.19 -1.39 27.36
C GLY A 171 8.13 -1.51 28.90
N MET A 172 8.08 -0.39 29.63
CA MET A 172 7.94 -0.36 31.10
C MET A 172 6.72 0.47 31.48
N ILE A 173 5.76 -0.09 32.22
CA ILE A 173 4.56 0.64 32.66
C ILE A 173 4.57 0.84 34.18
N HIS A 174 4.49 2.10 34.60
CA HIS A 174 4.05 2.49 35.94
C HIS A 174 2.52 2.44 36.01
N GLY A 175 1.97 1.69 36.99
CA GLY A 175 0.57 1.79 37.38
C GLY A 175 -0.38 0.79 36.71
N THR A 176 -1.03 -0.02 37.55
CA THR A 176 -2.14 -0.96 37.31
C THR A 176 -1.87 -2.16 36.37
N LYS A 177 -1.61 -3.31 37.02
CA LYS A 177 -1.59 -4.70 36.53
C LYS A 177 -0.82 -4.96 35.23
N MET A 178 0.34 -5.59 35.41
CA MET A 178 1.02 -6.32 34.34
C MET A 178 0.12 -7.47 33.88
N ASP A 179 -0.61 -7.28 32.78
CA ASP A 179 -1.21 -8.41 32.10
C ASP A 179 -0.12 -9.19 31.35
N MET A 180 -0.20 -10.52 31.37
CA MET A 180 0.78 -11.45 30.76
C MET A 180 1.16 -11.07 29.31
N VAL A 181 0.21 -10.48 28.59
CA VAL A 181 0.34 -9.88 27.27
C VAL A 181 1.49 -8.89 27.14
N HIS A 182 1.61 -7.95 28.08
CA HIS A 182 2.64 -6.92 28.05
C HIS A 182 4.04 -7.52 28.29
N ILE A 183 4.12 -8.58 29.12
CA ILE A 183 5.38 -9.31 29.39
C ILE A 183 5.84 -10.09 28.14
N LEU A 184 4.90 -10.63 27.37
CA LEU A 184 5.22 -11.38 26.14
C LEU A 184 5.73 -10.44 25.04
N LEU A 185 5.06 -9.30 24.84
CA LEU A 185 5.40 -8.33 23.78
C LEU A 185 6.66 -7.50 24.11
N ALA A 186 6.96 -7.24 25.38
CA ALA A 186 8.18 -6.52 25.79
C ALA A 186 9.49 -7.25 25.45
N ARG A 187 9.42 -8.51 24.98
CA ARG A 187 10.57 -9.29 24.51
C ARG A 187 10.73 -9.25 23.00
N LEU A 188 9.76 -8.68 22.29
CA LEU A 188 9.77 -8.63 20.84
C LEU A 188 10.47 -7.36 20.33
N ASN A 189 11.15 -7.50 19.20
CA ASN A 189 11.90 -6.43 18.55
C ASN A 189 11.08 -5.75 17.44
N LYS A 190 10.00 -6.37 16.94
CA LYS A 190 9.11 -5.84 15.91
C LYS A 190 7.90 -5.15 16.51
N LEU A 191 7.14 -5.89 17.32
CA LEU A 191 6.00 -5.37 18.10
C LEU A 191 6.49 -4.99 19.50
N ILE A 192 7.00 -3.78 19.64
CA ILE A 192 7.73 -3.36 20.84
C ILE A 192 6.82 -2.86 21.98
N GLY A 193 5.52 -2.73 21.70
CA GLY A 193 4.48 -2.45 22.68
C GLY A 193 3.08 -2.62 22.10
N ALA A 194 2.13 -3.03 22.93
CA ALA A 194 0.71 -2.99 22.59
C ALA A 194 -0.09 -2.60 23.83
N ARG A 195 -0.94 -1.60 23.69
CA ARG A 195 -1.83 -1.07 24.72
C ARG A 195 -3.25 -1.06 24.20
N TYR A 196 -4.22 -1.07 25.12
CA TYR A 196 -5.63 -0.96 24.80
C TYR A 196 -6.28 0.05 25.74
N PHE A 197 -7.29 0.76 25.24
CA PHE A 197 -7.87 1.91 25.91
C PHE A 197 -9.37 1.73 26.01
N ARG A 198 -9.84 0.83 26.89
CA ARG A 198 -11.25 0.73 27.33
C ARG A 198 -11.34 0.01 28.67
N TYR A 199 -12.38 0.33 29.46
CA TYR A 199 -12.68 -0.36 30.72
C TYR A 199 -13.23 -1.79 30.52
N THR A 200 -13.80 -2.10 29.35
CA THR A 200 -14.49 -3.38 29.07
C THR A 200 -13.65 -4.41 28.33
N GLU A 201 -12.50 -4.01 27.80
CA GLU A 201 -11.58 -4.90 27.08
C GLU A 201 -10.43 -5.29 28.00
N ASN A 202 -9.85 -6.46 27.76
CA ASN A 202 -8.78 -7.00 28.60
C ASN A 202 -7.47 -7.25 27.82
N ASP A 203 -7.45 -6.93 26.52
CA ASP A 203 -6.30 -7.18 25.65
C ASP A 203 -6.28 -6.27 24.40
N PRO A 204 -5.10 -6.07 23.79
CA PRO A 204 -4.96 -5.31 22.55
C PRO A 204 -5.15 -6.15 21.27
N TRP A 205 -5.80 -7.32 21.34
CA TRP A 205 -5.89 -8.23 20.18
C TRP A 205 -6.87 -7.69 19.15
N ASP A 206 -6.55 -7.91 17.89
CA ASP A 206 -7.41 -7.50 16.78
C ASP A 206 -8.46 -8.58 16.46
N GLU A 207 -9.72 -8.29 16.78
CA GLU A 207 -10.87 -9.13 16.42
C GLU A 207 -11.58 -8.62 15.14
N ASN A 208 -11.10 -7.51 14.56
CA ASN A 208 -11.68 -6.91 13.37
C ASN A 208 -10.83 -7.21 12.11
N GLY A 209 -9.52 -7.16 12.25
CA GLY A 209 -8.53 -7.31 11.19
C GLY A 209 -7.97 -6.00 10.66
N HIS A 210 -8.68 -4.87 10.87
CA HIS A 210 -8.28 -3.58 10.32
C HIS A 210 -6.91 -3.11 10.85
N GLY A 211 -6.69 -3.13 12.18
CA GLY A 211 -5.42 -2.75 12.79
C GLY A 211 -4.24 -3.64 12.38
N THR A 212 -4.47 -4.94 12.23
CA THR A 212 -3.48 -5.89 11.70
C THR A 212 -3.11 -5.56 10.25
N HIS A 213 -4.09 -5.22 9.44
CA HIS A 213 -3.90 -4.84 8.04
C HIS A 213 -3.14 -3.51 7.91
N THR A 214 -3.52 -2.49 8.67
CA THR A 214 -2.87 -1.17 8.65
C THR A 214 -1.44 -1.22 9.19
N ALA A 215 -1.21 -1.92 10.31
CA ALA A 215 0.13 -2.09 10.88
C ALA A 215 1.09 -2.84 9.94
N SER A 216 0.62 -3.93 9.31
CA SER A 216 1.42 -4.68 8.34
C SER A 216 1.65 -3.93 7.04
N THR A 217 0.73 -3.05 6.63
CA THR A 217 0.94 -2.15 5.47
C THR A 217 2.03 -1.11 5.77
N ALA A 218 2.05 -0.53 6.97
CA ALA A 218 3.06 0.45 7.35
C ALA A 218 4.45 -0.19 7.49
N ALA A 219 4.54 -1.31 8.20
CA ALA A 219 5.82 -1.87 8.61
C ALA A 219 5.87 -3.41 8.64
N GLY A 220 5.00 -4.15 7.95
CA GLY A 220 5.10 -5.61 7.91
C GLY A 220 6.46 -6.11 7.42
N ARG A 221 6.99 -7.18 8.02
CA ARG A 221 8.16 -7.93 7.51
C ARG A 221 7.82 -8.62 6.19
N PHE A 222 8.88 -9.07 5.51
CA PHE A 222 8.77 -9.89 4.30
C PHE A 222 8.13 -11.25 4.65
N VAL A 223 6.99 -11.54 4.04
CA VAL A 223 6.27 -12.81 4.18
C VAL A 223 6.07 -13.42 2.79
N PRO A 224 6.88 -14.42 2.39
CA PRO A 224 6.75 -15.05 1.07
C PRO A 224 5.47 -15.90 0.97
N GLY A 225 4.95 -16.05 -0.25
CA GLY A 225 3.75 -16.86 -0.51
C GLY A 225 2.44 -16.20 -0.05
N ALA A 226 2.48 -14.89 0.23
CA ALA A 226 1.31 -14.12 0.57
C ALA A 226 0.35 -14.03 -0.62
N ASN A 227 -0.90 -14.41 -0.39
CA ASN A 227 -1.95 -14.40 -1.41
C ASN A 227 -3.32 -14.41 -0.72
N ILE A 228 -4.37 -14.17 -1.49
CA ILE A 228 -5.75 -14.41 -1.06
C ILE A 228 -6.47 -15.23 -2.14
N PHE A 229 -6.89 -16.45 -1.80
CA PHE A 229 -7.46 -17.42 -2.75
C PHE A 229 -6.58 -17.63 -3.99
N GLY A 230 -5.25 -17.63 -3.83
CA GLY A 230 -4.27 -17.71 -4.92
C GLY A 230 -4.05 -16.42 -5.72
N ASN A 231 -4.84 -15.37 -5.46
CA ASN A 231 -4.68 -14.05 -6.09
C ASN A 231 -3.67 -13.19 -5.35
N ALA A 232 -3.08 -12.24 -6.08
CA ALA A 232 -2.03 -11.34 -5.59
C ALA A 232 -0.83 -12.08 -4.97
N ASN A 233 -0.53 -13.26 -5.48
CA ASN A 233 0.53 -14.13 -4.98
C ASN A 233 1.91 -13.47 -5.10
N GLY A 234 2.63 -13.38 -3.98
CA GLY A 234 3.96 -12.79 -3.90
C GLY A 234 4.47 -12.73 -2.47
N THR A 235 5.33 -11.76 -2.18
CA THR A 235 5.87 -11.52 -0.83
C THR A 235 5.16 -10.33 -0.19
N ALA A 236 4.37 -10.52 0.87
CA ALA A 236 3.81 -9.35 1.56
C ALA A 236 4.92 -8.62 2.32
N VAL A 237 4.90 -7.29 2.31
CA VAL A 237 5.84 -6.46 3.07
C VAL A 237 5.25 -5.06 3.24
N GLY A 238 5.50 -4.43 4.39
CA GLY A 238 5.15 -3.04 4.62
C GLY A 238 6.17 -2.09 4.01
N VAL A 239 5.83 -0.81 3.98
CA VAL A 239 6.71 0.24 3.43
C VAL A 239 8.02 0.38 4.21
N ALA A 240 7.98 0.30 5.54
CA ALA A 240 9.15 0.37 6.42
C ALA A 240 9.35 -0.95 7.20
N PRO A 241 9.84 -2.03 6.56
CA PRO A 241 9.83 -3.36 7.15
C PRO A 241 10.80 -3.53 8.32
N LEU A 242 11.79 -2.65 8.51
CA LEU A 242 12.68 -2.65 9.68
C LEU A 242 12.33 -1.60 10.74
N ALA A 243 11.23 -0.85 10.57
CA ALA A 243 10.70 0.01 11.63
C ALA A 243 10.04 -0.84 12.74
N HIS A 244 10.07 -0.34 13.97
CA HIS A 244 9.34 -0.93 15.09
C HIS A 244 7.88 -0.49 15.05
N VAL A 245 7.00 -1.31 15.62
CA VAL A 245 5.56 -1.04 15.69
C VAL A 245 5.12 -1.04 17.14
N ALA A 246 4.37 0.00 17.52
CA ALA A 246 3.68 0.12 18.80
C ALA A 246 2.17 0.24 18.55
N ILE A 247 1.37 -0.61 19.20
CA ILE A 247 -0.06 -0.71 18.94
C ILE A 247 -0.85 -0.03 20.06
N TYR A 248 -1.85 0.77 19.69
CA TYR A 248 -2.76 1.43 20.61
C TYR A 248 -4.19 1.11 20.16
N LYS A 249 -4.81 0.10 20.79
CA LYS A 249 -6.17 -0.33 20.48
C LYS A 249 -7.20 0.62 21.09
N THR A 250 -7.98 1.27 20.24
CA THR A 250 -9.01 2.24 20.64
C THR A 250 -10.39 1.93 20.04
N CYS A 251 -10.44 0.98 19.11
CA CYS A 251 -11.64 0.64 18.35
C CYS A 251 -12.13 -0.75 18.70
N SER A 252 -13.45 -0.91 18.72
CA SER A 252 -14.12 -2.19 18.93
C SER A 252 -15.29 -2.37 17.96
N ALA A 253 -16.09 -3.44 18.13
CA ALA A 253 -17.24 -3.71 17.27
C ALA A 253 -18.27 -2.54 17.22
N ILE A 254 -18.31 -1.68 18.24
CA ILE A 254 -19.20 -0.51 18.31
C ILE A 254 -18.56 0.79 17.79
N GLY A 255 -17.33 0.73 17.29
CA GLY A 255 -16.55 1.86 16.80
C GLY A 255 -15.46 2.34 17.77
N CYS A 256 -14.91 3.51 17.50
CA CYS A 256 -13.78 4.11 18.23
C CYS A 256 -14.26 5.31 19.05
N SER A 257 -14.02 5.31 20.36
CA SER A 257 -14.39 6.46 21.21
C SER A 257 -13.35 7.57 21.10
N GLY A 258 -13.80 8.83 21.01
CA GLY A 258 -12.89 9.98 20.99
C GLY A 258 -12.04 10.12 22.27
N SER A 259 -12.55 9.69 23.43
CA SER A 259 -11.77 9.66 24.68
C SER A 259 -10.57 8.73 24.58
N ASP A 260 -10.79 7.56 24.00
CA ASP A 260 -9.84 6.46 23.96
C ASP A 260 -8.75 6.76 22.91
N VAL A 261 -9.15 7.34 21.77
CA VAL A 261 -8.24 7.86 20.75
C VAL A 261 -7.34 8.95 21.31
N LEU A 262 -7.88 9.91 22.05
CA LEU A 262 -7.07 10.98 22.65
C LEU A 262 -6.09 10.44 23.70
N ALA A 263 -6.53 9.50 24.56
CA ALA A 263 -5.66 8.84 25.53
C ALA A 263 -4.56 8.00 24.86
N ALA A 264 -4.86 7.36 23.73
CA ALA A 264 -3.87 6.63 22.95
C ALA A 264 -2.82 7.54 22.33
N ILE A 265 -3.21 8.71 21.81
CA ILE A 265 -2.25 9.70 21.29
C ILE A 265 -1.35 10.20 22.42
N ASP A 266 -1.91 10.55 23.58
CA ASP A 266 -1.16 11.00 24.76
C ASP A 266 -0.13 9.95 25.22
N MET A 267 -0.56 8.69 25.30
CA MET A 267 0.33 7.59 25.66
C MET A 267 1.40 7.32 24.61
N ALA A 268 1.07 7.41 23.32
CA ALA A 268 2.05 7.23 22.25
C ALA A 268 3.13 8.32 22.25
N ILE A 269 2.73 9.55 22.56
CA ILE A 269 3.65 10.66 22.81
C ILE A 269 4.59 10.35 23.98
N GLU A 270 4.05 9.88 25.11
CA GLU A 270 4.85 9.54 26.29
C GLU A 270 5.83 8.39 26.02
N ASP A 271 5.36 7.36 25.31
CA ASP A 271 6.14 6.18 24.92
C ASP A 271 7.29 6.51 23.96
N GLY A 272 7.22 7.64 23.25
CA GLY A 272 8.28 8.17 22.40
C GLY A 272 8.25 7.63 20.96
N VAL A 273 7.06 7.47 20.38
CA VAL A 273 6.91 7.12 18.95
C VAL A 273 7.43 8.24 18.03
N ASP A 274 7.87 7.90 16.81
CA ASP A 274 8.33 8.86 15.81
C ASP A 274 7.24 9.26 14.82
N VAL A 275 6.37 8.31 14.50
CA VAL A 275 5.28 8.45 13.54
C VAL A 275 4.01 7.89 14.15
N LEU A 276 2.90 8.62 14.04
CA LEU A 276 1.56 8.16 14.34
C LEU A 276 0.80 7.89 13.04
N SER A 277 0.30 6.66 12.92
CA SER A 277 -0.59 6.22 11.86
C SER A 277 -2.01 6.08 12.42
N ILE A 278 -2.91 6.99 12.01
CA ILE A 278 -4.28 7.04 12.50
C ILE A 278 -5.24 6.86 11.33
N SER A 279 -5.63 5.62 11.09
CA SER A 279 -6.58 5.25 10.02
C SER A 279 -8.04 5.40 10.47
N LEU A 280 -8.28 6.43 11.28
CA LEU A 280 -9.57 6.75 11.91
C LEU A 280 -9.97 8.17 11.53
N GLY A 281 -11.26 8.43 11.53
CA GLY A 281 -11.77 9.76 11.26
C GLY A 281 -13.24 9.86 11.62
N SER A 282 -13.68 11.09 11.83
CA SER A 282 -15.09 11.41 11.96
C SER A 282 -15.43 12.59 11.05
N ARG A 283 -16.69 13.00 11.00
CA ARG A 283 -17.08 14.21 10.27
C ARG A 283 -16.21 15.39 10.73
N ALA A 284 -15.67 16.16 9.77
CA ALA A 284 -14.84 17.32 10.08
C ALA A 284 -15.55 18.32 11.00
N ARG A 285 -14.77 18.91 11.91
CA ARG A 285 -15.17 19.89 12.93
C ARG A 285 -14.17 21.02 12.96
N GLN A 286 -14.47 22.07 13.73
CA GLN A 286 -13.46 23.07 14.05
C GLN A 286 -12.33 22.44 14.87
N PHE A 287 -11.08 22.89 14.69
CA PHE A 287 -9.91 22.19 15.27
C PHE A 287 -9.93 22.08 16.80
N TYR A 288 -10.54 23.05 17.49
CA TYR A 288 -10.66 23.03 18.95
C TYR A 288 -11.72 22.04 19.48
N GLU A 289 -12.54 21.46 18.60
CA GLU A 289 -13.54 20.42 18.91
C GLU A 289 -13.14 19.04 18.38
N ASP A 290 -12.10 18.96 17.55
CA ASP A 290 -11.63 17.72 16.92
C ASP A 290 -10.52 17.09 17.77
N ILE A 291 -10.83 15.96 18.43
CA ILE A 291 -9.91 15.27 19.32
C ILE A 291 -8.66 14.74 18.60
N ILE A 292 -8.76 14.38 17.32
CA ILE A 292 -7.59 13.95 16.53
C ILE A 292 -6.74 15.18 16.23
N ALA A 293 -7.34 16.31 15.87
CA ALA A 293 -6.60 17.55 15.64
C ALA A 293 -5.86 18.01 16.91
N LEU A 294 -6.51 17.97 18.08
CA LEU A 294 -5.91 18.34 19.37
C LEU A 294 -4.73 17.43 19.76
N GLY A 295 -4.93 16.11 19.66
CA GLY A 295 -3.87 15.14 19.94
C GLY A 295 -2.71 15.27 18.94
N ALA A 296 -3.02 15.41 17.65
CA ALA A 296 -2.02 15.56 16.60
C ALA A 296 -1.19 16.84 16.75
N PHE A 297 -1.79 17.95 17.20
CA PHE A 297 -1.04 19.18 17.48
C PHE A 297 0.01 18.93 18.57
N SER A 298 -0.39 18.24 19.64
CA SER A 298 0.47 17.91 20.78
C SER A 298 1.61 16.95 20.41
N ALA A 299 1.34 16.02 19.48
CA ALA A 299 2.33 15.11 18.92
C ALA A 299 3.33 15.85 18.02
N MET A 300 2.82 16.68 17.10
CA MET A 300 3.64 17.49 16.19
C MET A 300 4.58 18.44 16.95
N GLU A 301 4.10 19.07 18.02
CA GLU A 301 4.92 19.95 18.86
C GLU A 301 6.13 19.21 19.48
N ARG A 302 6.02 17.89 19.66
CA ARG A 302 7.10 17.02 20.16
C ARG A 302 7.91 16.35 19.05
N GLY A 303 7.74 16.80 17.80
CA GLY A 303 8.48 16.30 16.65
C GLY A 303 7.97 14.96 16.09
N ILE A 304 6.77 14.54 16.49
CA ILE A 304 6.14 13.30 16.02
C ILE A 304 5.34 13.58 14.76
N PHE A 305 5.59 12.83 13.70
CA PHE A 305 4.84 12.94 12.45
C PHE A 305 3.46 12.29 12.58
N VAL A 306 2.39 12.92 12.09
CA VAL A 306 1.03 12.37 12.18
C VAL A 306 0.43 12.22 10.79
N SER A 307 0.12 10.98 10.42
CA SER A 307 -0.57 10.60 9.18
C SER A 307 -1.99 10.16 9.51
N CYS A 308 -2.98 10.73 8.82
CA CYS A 308 -4.37 10.36 8.97
C CYS A 308 -5.03 10.11 7.61
N SER A 309 -5.97 9.16 7.57
CA SER A 309 -6.81 8.91 6.39
C SER A 309 -7.77 10.08 6.10
N ALA A 310 -7.99 10.42 4.83
CA ALA A 310 -8.90 11.51 4.43
C ALA A 310 -10.39 11.20 4.62
N GLY A 311 -10.77 9.91 4.70
CA GLY A 311 -12.15 9.45 4.78
C GLY A 311 -12.64 8.77 3.50
N ASN A 312 -13.72 7.99 3.63
CA ASN A 312 -14.27 7.16 2.54
C ASN A 312 -15.68 7.63 2.11
N SER A 313 -15.96 8.93 2.22
CA SER A 313 -17.27 9.53 1.95
C SER A 313 -17.30 10.30 0.62
N GLY A 314 -16.30 10.08 -0.24
CA GLY A 314 -16.22 10.65 -1.58
C GLY A 314 -17.31 10.12 -2.53
N PRO A 315 -17.42 10.72 -3.72
CA PRO A 315 -16.55 11.76 -4.28
C PRO A 315 -17.05 13.20 -3.99
N TYR A 316 -18.00 13.36 -3.06
CA TYR A 316 -18.62 14.67 -2.81
C TYR A 316 -17.62 15.69 -2.25
N ILE A 317 -17.71 16.93 -2.72
CA ILE A 317 -16.99 18.07 -2.16
C ILE A 317 -17.33 18.24 -0.65
N PHE A 318 -16.36 18.67 0.17
CA PHE A 318 -16.48 18.79 1.64
C PHE A 318 -16.76 17.47 2.38
N SER A 319 -16.33 16.33 1.81
CA SER A 319 -16.46 15.02 2.47
C SER A 319 -15.20 14.62 3.27
N ILE A 320 -14.15 15.45 3.23
CA ILE A 320 -12.88 15.21 3.93
C ILE A 320 -13.00 15.26 5.45
N SER A 321 -12.17 14.45 6.09
CA SER A 321 -11.92 14.39 7.53
C SER A 321 -10.44 14.65 7.82
N ASN A 322 -10.08 14.83 9.09
CA ASN A 322 -8.70 15.01 9.55
C ASN A 322 -7.99 16.16 8.83
N ASP A 323 -8.65 17.30 8.70
CA ASP A 323 -8.26 18.42 7.82
C ASP A 323 -7.34 19.46 8.48
N ALA A 324 -6.81 19.16 9.68
CA ALA A 324 -5.87 20.05 10.36
C ALA A 324 -4.54 20.21 9.59
N PRO A 325 -3.96 21.42 9.52
CA PRO A 325 -2.73 21.66 8.75
C PRO A 325 -1.50 20.89 9.28
N TRP A 326 -1.44 20.60 10.57
CA TRP A 326 -0.34 19.83 11.20
C TRP A 326 -0.48 18.30 11.03
N ILE A 327 -1.51 17.82 10.35
CA ILE A 327 -1.71 16.40 9.99
C ILE A 327 -1.42 16.21 8.51
N LEU A 328 -0.72 15.13 8.12
CA LEU A 328 -0.72 14.66 6.73
C LEU A 328 -2.02 13.89 6.44
N THR A 329 -2.90 14.47 5.61
CA THR A 329 -4.21 13.88 5.28
C THR A 329 -4.13 13.14 3.94
N VAL A 330 -4.36 11.84 3.96
CA VAL A 330 -4.06 10.94 2.83
C VAL A 330 -5.33 10.44 2.14
N GLY A 331 -5.49 10.79 0.87
CA GLY A 331 -6.51 10.21 -0.02
C GLY A 331 -6.10 8.85 -0.59
N ALA A 332 -7.03 8.16 -1.25
CA ALA A 332 -6.82 6.81 -1.77
C ALA A 332 -6.81 6.79 -3.30
N SER A 333 -5.86 6.07 -3.85
CA SER A 333 -5.72 5.83 -5.29
C SER A 333 -5.44 4.37 -5.59
N THR A 334 -5.72 3.98 -6.83
CA THR A 334 -5.47 2.64 -7.35
C THR A 334 -3.99 2.37 -7.64
N ILE A 335 -3.67 1.08 -7.77
CA ILE A 335 -2.41 0.59 -8.32
C ILE A 335 -2.67 -0.07 -9.68
N ASP A 336 -1.64 -0.36 -10.45
CA ASP A 336 -1.73 -1.00 -11.78
C ASP A 336 -2.03 -2.51 -11.76
N ARG A 337 -2.39 -3.06 -10.60
CA ARG A 337 -2.86 -4.44 -10.41
C ARG A 337 -4.38 -4.50 -10.31
N LYS A 338 -4.98 -5.46 -11.01
CA LYS A 338 -6.40 -5.84 -10.92
C LYS A 338 -6.57 -7.33 -10.64
N ILE A 339 -7.62 -7.68 -9.92
CA ILE A 339 -8.00 -9.09 -9.70
C ILE A 339 -9.22 -9.42 -10.55
N LYS A 340 -8.96 -9.75 -11.81
CA LYS A 340 -9.94 -9.66 -12.90
C LYS A 340 -10.96 -10.81 -12.86
N ALA A 341 -12.25 -10.45 -12.88
CA ALA A 341 -13.38 -11.35 -13.01
C ALA A 341 -14.39 -10.76 -14.01
N THR A 342 -14.61 -11.42 -15.14
CA THR A 342 -15.43 -10.88 -16.24
C THR A 342 -16.84 -11.47 -16.19
N ALA A 343 -17.87 -10.61 -16.14
CA ALA A 343 -19.25 -11.04 -16.37
C ALA A 343 -19.46 -11.28 -17.87
N VAL A 344 -19.94 -12.46 -18.25
CA VAL A 344 -20.25 -12.82 -19.63
C VAL A 344 -21.75 -13.08 -19.73
N LEU A 345 -22.44 -12.27 -20.54
CA LEU A 345 -23.88 -12.37 -20.72
C LEU A 345 -24.24 -13.41 -21.79
N GLY A 346 -25.47 -13.91 -21.78
CA GLY A 346 -25.98 -14.86 -22.78
C GLY A 346 -26.04 -14.33 -24.22
N ASN A 347 -25.90 -13.01 -24.41
CA ASN A 347 -25.71 -12.37 -25.72
C ASN A 347 -24.22 -12.19 -26.10
N ASN A 348 -23.30 -12.83 -25.36
CA ASN A 348 -21.84 -12.76 -25.51
C ASN A 348 -21.20 -11.39 -25.22
N GLN A 349 -21.92 -10.43 -24.63
CA GLN A 349 -21.27 -9.23 -24.13
C GLN A 349 -20.45 -9.55 -22.87
N GLU A 350 -19.24 -9.00 -22.81
CA GLU A 350 -18.31 -9.16 -21.71
C GLU A 350 -18.12 -7.83 -20.96
N PHE A 351 -18.18 -7.89 -19.63
CA PHE A 351 -17.96 -6.75 -18.76
C PHE A 351 -16.91 -7.10 -17.72
N ASP A 352 -15.78 -6.41 -17.78
CA ASP A 352 -14.68 -6.62 -16.87
C ASP A 352 -15.00 -6.01 -15.50
N GLY A 353 -14.83 -6.81 -14.46
CA GLY A 353 -14.90 -6.38 -13.07
C GLY A 353 -13.79 -7.02 -12.25
N GLU A 354 -13.92 -6.94 -10.93
CA GLU A 354 -12.94 -7.47 -9.99
C GLU A 354 -13.55 -8.35 -8.90
N SER A 355 -12.77 -9.32 -8.43
CA SER A 355 -13.13 -10.19 -7.30
C SER A 355 -11.92 -10.98 -6.81
N ALA A 356 -11.66 -10.98 -5.50
CA ALA A 356 -10.63 -11.84 -4.92
C ALA A 356 -11.06 -13.31 -4.85
N PHE A 357 -12.35 -13.60 -4.65
CA PHE A 357 -12.84 -14.97 -4.54
C PHE A 357 -13.16 -15.56 -5.92
N GLN A 358 -12.23 -16.36 -6.43
CA GLN A 358 -12.27 -16.96 -7.77
C GLN A 358 -12.25 -18.50 -7.69
N PRO A 359 -13.35 -19.14 -7.28
CA PRO A 359 -13.40 -20.60 -7.09
C PRO A 359 -13.19 -21.36 -8.41
N SER A 360 -12.26 -22.33 -8.41
CA SER A 360 -11.93 -23.14 -9.59
C SER A 360 -13.02 -24.10 -10.03
N ASP A 361 -13.94 -24.45 -9.12
CA ASP A 361 -15.06 -25.36 -9.33
C ASP A 361 -16.33 -24.64 -9.81
N PHE A 362 -16.29 -23.32 -10.03
CA PHE A 362 -17.38 -22.58 -10.67
C PHE A 362 -17.26 -22.68 -12.20
N PRO A 363 -18.07 -23.52 -12.89
CA PRO A 363 -17.98 -23.65 -14.32
C PRO A 363 -18.49 -22.38 -15.01
N PRO A 364 -17.94 -22.00 -16.18
CA PRO A 364 -18.42 -20.87 -16.98
C PRO A 364 -19.75 -21.21 -17.72
N THR A 365 -20.66 -21.90 -17.05
CA THR A 365 -21.99 -22.24 -17.55
C THR A 365 -22.89 -21.02 -17.40
N LEU A 366 -23.66 -20.72 -18.45
CA LEU A 366 -24.68 -19.68 -18.39
C LEU A 366 -25.80 -20.10 -17.44
N LEU A 367 -25.99 -19.32 -16.39
CA LEU A 367 -27.06 -19.46 -15.40
C LEU A 367 -28.09 -18.34 -15.59
N PRO A 368 -29.36 -18.52 -15.19
CA PRO A 368 -30.34 -17.45 -15.21
C PRO A 368 -29.85 -16.24 -14.40
N LEU A 369 -29.98 -15.05 -14.97
CA LEU A 369 -29.61 -13.77 -14.38
C LEU A 369 -30.87 -13.05 -13.90
N ILE A 370 -30.84 -12.44 -12.72
CA ILE A 370 -31.97 -11.68 -12.18
C ILE A 370 -31.51 -10.39 -11.51
N TYR A 371 -32.32 -9.34 -11.64
CA TYR A 371 -32.17 -8.09 -10.92
C TYR A 371 -33.38 -7.85 -10.00
N PRO A 372 -33.26 -8.09 -8.68
CA PRO A 372 -34.37 -7.92 -7.73
C PRO A 372 -34.90 -6.47 -7.69
N GLY A 373 -34.07 -5.50 -8.04
CA GLY A 373 -34.45 -4.08 -8.10
C GLY A 373 -35.46 -3.72 -9.21
N ILE A 374 -35.87 -4.68 -10.04
CA ILE A 374 -37.02 -4.48 -10.96
C ILE A 374 -38.33 -4.28 -10.17
N ASN A 375 -38.41 -4.81 -8.94
CA ASN A 375 -39.53 -4.57 -8.04
C ASN A 375 -39.37 -3.22 -7.34
N THR A 376 -40.00 -2.18 -7.89
CA THR A 376 -39.94 -0.81 -7.36
C THR A 376 -40.68 -0.61 -6.04
N SER A 377 -41.50 -1.58 -5.60
CA SER A 377 -42.19 -1.50 -4.31
C SER A 377 -41.26 -1.74 -3.10
N ASP A 378 -40.12 -2.40 -3.32
CA ASP A 378 -39.09 -2.61 -2.31
C ASP A 378 -37.79 -1.94 -2.73
N ILE A 379 -37.57 -0.74 -2.18
CA ILE A 379 -36.39 0.08 -2.48
C ILE A 379 -35.06 -0.58 -2.07
N LEU A 380 -35.09 -1.56 -1.17
CA LEU A 380 -33.91 -2.28 -0.68
C LEU A 380 -33.56 -3.49 -1.54
N ALA A 381 -34.49 -3.97 -2.37
CA ALA A 381 -34.28 -5.12 -3.25
C ALA A 381 -33.11 -4.92 -4.22
N LYS A 382 -32.95 -3.72 -4.78
CA LYS A 382 -31.81 -3.41 -5.67
C LYS A 382 -30.45 -3.57 -5.00
N TYR A 383 -30.39 -3.43 -3.68
CA TYR A 383 -29.18 -3.60 -2.89
C TYR A 383 -28.99 -5.04 -2.40
N CYS A 384 -29.87 -5.96 -2.76
CA CYS A 384 -29.87 -7.35 -2.29
C CYS A 384 -29.87 -7.43 -0.76
N TYR A 385 -30.64 -6.53 -0.13
CA TYR A 385 -30.77 -6.50 1.32
C TYR A 385 -31.42 -7.81 1.82
N PRO A 386 -30.97 -8.39 2.95
CA PRO A 386 -31.41 -9.73 3.37
C PRO A 386 -32.93 -9.94 3.40
N THR A 387 -33.68 -8.98 3.94
CA THR A 387 -35.15 -9.09 4.06
C THR A 387 -35.88 -8.98 2.70
N SER A 388 -35.24 -8.38 1.70
CA SER A 388 -35.83 -8.15 0.38
C SER A 388 -35.72 -9.36 -0.55
N LEU A 389 -34.70 -10.20 -0.35
CA LEU A 389 -34.47 -11.38 -1.19
C LEU A 389 -35.48 -12.50 -0.93
N SER A 390 -36.10 -12.54 0.25
CA SER A 390 -37.10 -13.55 0.63
C SER A 390 -38.31 -13.59 -0.31
N ASN A 391 -38.65 -12.46 -0.95
CA ASN A 391 -39.79 -12.34 -1.86
C ASN A 391 -39.40 -12.50 -3.34
N THR A 392 -38.13 -12.74 -3.64
CA THR A 392 -37.61 -12.87 -5.01
C THR A 392 -37.03 -14.26 -5.20
N ASN A 393 -37.50 -15.01 -6.21
CA ASN A 393 -36.93 -16.33 -6.51
C ASN A 393 -35.53 -16.20 -7.14
N VAL A 394 -34.50 -16.22 -6.29
CA VAL A 394 -33.07 -16.13 -6.67
C VAL A 394 -32.35 -17.49 -6.66
N MET A 395 -33.04 -18.56 -6.28
CA MET A 395 -32.45 -19.89 -6.13
C MET A 395 -31.83 -20.40 -7.45
N GLY A 396 -30.55 -20.74 -7.43
CA GLY A 396 -29.77 -21.23 -8.57
C GLY A 396 -29.44 -20.16 -9.63
N LYS A 397 -29.64 -18.87 -9.32
CA LYS A 397 -29.45 -17.76 -10.27
C LYS A 397 -28.22 -16.91 -9.95
N ILE A 398 -27.76 -16.16 -10.95
CA ILE A 398 -26.85 -15.03 -10.73
C ILE A 398 -27.68 -13.80 -10.40
N VAL A 399 -27.35 -13.11 -9.30
CA VAL A 399 -28.10 -11.94 -8.84
C VAL A 399 -27.31 -10.67 -9.11
N LEU A 400 -27.89 -9.72 -9.85
CA LEU A 400 -27.36 -8.37 -9.99
C LEU A 400 -27.76 -7.53 -8.78
N CYS A 401 -26.78 -6.93 -8.11
CA CYS A 401 -26.96 -6.08 -6.93
C CYS A 401 -26.25 -4.73 -7.14
N VAL A 402 -26.79 -3.66 -6.56
CA VAL A 402 -26.14 -2.36 -6.52
C VAL A 402 -25.29 -2.24 -5.24
N ALA A 403 -24.07 -1.72 -5.35
CA ALA A 403 -23.20 -1.43 -4.21
C ALA A 403 -23.80 -0.31 -3.32
N GLY A 404 -23.47 -0.32 -2.03
CA GLY A 404 -23.97 0.63 -1.02
C GLY A 404 -25.04 0.05 -0.08
N ILE A 405 -25.47 0.85 0.91
CA ILE A 405 -26.30 0.49 2.09
C ILE A 405 -25.66 -0.54 3.01
N THR A 406 -25.30 -1.72 2.51
CA THR A 406 -24.61 -2.80 3.23
C THR A 406 -23.30 -3.13 2.55
N ARG A 407 -22.39 -3.80 3.26
CA ARG A 407 -21.10 -4.24 2.70
C ARG A 407 -21.35 -5.24 1.57
N ALA A 408 -20.45 -5.28 0.59
CA ALA A 408 -20.57 -6.21 -0.53
C ALA A 408 -20.62 -7.67 -0.02
N VAL A 409 -19.78 -8.01 0.95
CA VAL A 409 -19.75 -9.34 1.59
C VAL A 409 -21.11 -9.71 2.21
N ASP A 410 -21.76 -8.77 2.91
CA ASP A 410 -23.08 -9.00 3.53
C ASP A 410 -24.16 -9.27 2.47
N LYS A 411 -24.10 -8.60 1.32
CA LYS A 411 -24.97 -8.88 0.16
C LYS A 411 -24.73 -10.29 -0.36
N GLY A 412 -23.46 -10.70 -0.44
CA GLY A 412 -23.08 -12.07 -0.78
C GLY A 412 -23.69 -13.07 0.21
N ILE A 413 -23.55 -12.84 1.51
CA ILE A 413 -24.14 -13.71 2.55
C ILE A 413 -25.65 -13.83 2.34
N ALA A 414 -26.34 -12.71 2.08
CA ALA A 414 -27.78 -12.69 1.82
C ALA A 414 -28.16 -13.49 0.56
N VAL A 415 -27.45 -13.27 -0.56
CA VAL A 415 -27.69 -13.98 -1.82
C VAL A 415 -27.45 -15.48 -1.67
N LYS A 416 -26.36 -15.87 -1.00
CA LYS A 416 -26.04 -17.29 -0.71
C LYS A 416 -27.11 -17.92 0.16
N ALA A 417 -27.55 -17.24 1.21
CA ALA A 417 -28.60 -17.72 2.11
C ALA A 417 -29.94 -17.91 1.40
N ALA A 418 -30.25 -17.07 0.41
CA ALA A 418 -31.42 -17.19 -0.45
C ALA A 418 -31.27 -18.25 -1.58
N GLY A 419 -30.14 -18.96 -1.63
CA GLY A 419 -29.86 -20.01 -2.61
C GLY A 419 -29.32 -19.53 -3.96
N GLY A 420 -28.90 -18.26 -4.07
CA GLY A 420 -28.25 -17.73 -5.27
C GLY A 420 -26.92 -18.43 -5.58
N ALA A 421 -26.63 -18.62 -6.87
CA ALA A 421 -25.44 -19.34 -7.33
C ALA A 421 -24.21 -18.42 -7.47
N ALA A 422 -24.42 -17.17 -7.89
CA ALA A 422 -23.37 -16.17 -8.06
C ALA A 422 -23.96 -14.76 -7.92
N MET A 423 -23.11 -13.73 -7.90
CA MET A 423 -23.54 -12.34 -7.80
C MET A 423 -22.74 -11.43 -8.74
N ILE A 424 -23.40 -10.47 -9.36
CA ILE A 424 -22.75 -9.33 -10.02
C ILE A 424 -23.07 -8.11 -9.17
N ILE A 425 -22.05 -7.38 -8.72
CA ILE A 425 -22.24 -6.10 -8.05
C ILE A 425 -21.92 -5.01 -9.06
N MET A 426 -22.86 -4.07 -9.27
CA MET A 426 -22.58 -2.84 -10.02
C MET A 426 -22.40 -1.66 -9.09
N ASN A 427 -21.51 -0.75 -9.48
CA ASN A 427 -21.35 0.52 -8.78
C ASN A 427 -22.61 1.39 -8.82
N PRO A 428 -22.83 2.25 -7.81
CA PRO A 428 -23.65 3.43 -7.98
C PRO A 428 -22.95 4.44 -8.89
N GLU A 429 -23.71 5.39 -9.44
CA GLU A 429 -23.21 6.43 -10.35
C GLU A 429 -21.97 7.16 -9.80
N TYR A 430 -22.02 7.56 -8.53
CA TYR A 430 -20.95 8.32 -7.87
C TYR A 430 -19.67 7.52 -7.59
N TRP A 431 -19.64 6.20 -7.76
CA TRP A 431 -18.38 5.43 -7.73
C TRP A 431 -17.84 5.12 -9.12
N ALA A 432 -18.65 5.36 -10.17
CA ALA A 432 -18.30 5.24 -11.58
C ALA A 432 -17.43 4.00 -11.87
N ASN A 433 -16.13 4.19 -12.14
CA ASN A 433 -15.20 3.15 -12.56
C ASN A 433 -14.41 2.47 -11.43
N THR A 434 -14.62 2.85 -10.15
CA THR A 434 -13.86 2.27 -9.02
C THR A 434 -14.38 0.87 -8.67
N THR A 435 -13.70 -0.18 -9.09
CA THR A 435 -14.05 -1.57 -8.79
C THR A 435 -13.25 -2.13 -7.61
N LEU A 436 -13.88 -2.99 -6.80
CA LEU A 436 -13.26 -3.56 -5.60
C LEU A 436 -13.11 -5.08 -5.73
N ALA A 437 -11.96 -5.60 -5.32
CA ALA A 437 -11.63 -7.02 -5.31
C ALA A 437 -11.75 -7.61 -3.89
N GLU A 438 -12.88 -7.42 -3.22
CA GLU A 438 -13.06 -7.93 -1.87
C GLU A 438 -13.18 -9.47 -1.86
N ALA A 439 -12.78 -10.10 -0.75
CA ALA A 439 -13.10 -11.48 -0.49
C ALA A 439 -14.61 -11.68 -0.36
N HIS A 440 -15.14 -12.80 -0.87
CA HIS A 440 -16.58 -13.05 -0.88
C HIS A 440 -16.93 -14.51 -0.54
N VAL A 441 -18.16 -14.71 -0.08
CA VAL A 441 -18.69 -16.03 0.34
C VAL A 441 -19.25 -16.88 -0.80
N LEU A 442 -19.34 -16.31 -2.01
CA LEU A 442 -19.87 -16.93 -3.24
C LEU A 442 -19.22 -16.29 -4.48
N PRO A 443 -19.19 -16.98 -5.65
CA PRO A 443 -18.58 -16.46 -6.88
C PRO A 443 -19.20 -15.13 -7.32
N MET A 444 -18.40 -14.09 -7.49
CA MET A 444 -18.93 -12.78 -7.86
C MET A 444 -17.97 -11.93 -8.71
N THR A 445 -18.48 -10.88 -9.34
CA THR A 445 -17.67 -9.82 -9.95
C THR A 445 -18.25 -8.43 -9.67
N HIS A 446 -17.39 -7.46 -9.36
CA HIS A 446 -17.74 -6.06 -9.14
C HIS A 446 -17.43 -5.26 -10.39
N VAL A 447 -18.46 -4.78 -11.08
CA VAL A 447 -18.39 -4.02 -12.34
C VAL A 447 -18.65 -2.54 -12.15
N THR A 448 -18.23 -1.75 -13.14
CA THR A 448 -18.45 -0.30 -13.19
C THR A 448 -19.94 0.07 -13.26
N TYR A 449 -20.28 1.33 -12.98
CA TYR A 449 -21.66 1.80 -13.11
C TYR A 449 -22.16 1.69 -14.56
N ALA A 450 -21.35 2.14 -15.52
CA ALA A 450 -21.69 2.13 -16.94
C ALA A 450 -21.93 0.71 -17.47
N ASP A 451 -21.12 -0.26 -17.03
CA ASP A 451 -21.30 -1.65 -17.43
C ASP A 451 -22.49 -2.30 -16.73
N GLY A 452 -22.73 -1.97 -15.45
CA GLY A 452 -23.94 -2.38 -14.74
C GLY A 452 -25.22 -1.92 -15.43
N LEU A 453 -25.26 -0.69 -15.97
CA LEU A 453 -26.40 -0.21 -16.76
C LEU A 453 -26.65 -1.04 -18.03
N LYS A 454 -25.59 -1.43 -18.74
CA LYS A 454 -25.71 -2.32 -19.92
C LYS A 454 -26.20 -3.71 -19.53
N ILE A 455 -25.77 -4.23 -18.37
CA ILE A 455 -26.29 -5.50 -17.84
C ILE A 455 -27.79 -5.36 -17.50
N GLN A 456 -28.22 -4.25 -16.91
CA GLN A 456 -29.64 -3.98 -16.66
C GLN A 456 -30.45 -3.88 -17.95
N GLU A 457 -29.92 -3.19 -18.97
CA GLU A 457 -30.53 -3.11 -20.30
C GLU A 457 -30.70 -4.50 -20.91
N TYR A 458 -29.67 -5.34 -20.84
CA TYR A 458 -29.74 -6.72 -21.30
C TYR A 458 -30.81 -7.52 -20.54
N ILE A 459 -30.87 -7.43 -19.21
CA ILE A 459 -31.89 -8.12 -18.40
C ILE A 459 -33.31 -7.75 -18.88
N ASN A 460 -33.53 -6.49 -19.26
CA ASN A 460 -34.84 -6.01 -19.74
C ASN A 460 -35.11 -6.36 -21.21
N SER A 461 -34.08 -6.70 -21.99
CA SER A 461 -34.18 -6.97 -23.42
C SER A 461 -34.69 -8.38 -23.76
N THR A 462 -34.69 -9.31 -22.79
CA THR A 462 -35.05 -10.72 -23.00
C THR A 462 -35.85 -11.28 -21.83
N THR A 463 -36.71 -12.27 -22.08
CA THR A 463 -37.50 -12.96 -21.05
C THR A 463 -36.70 -14.05 -20.32
N THR A 464 -35.54 -14.45 -20.86
CA THR A 464 -34.66 -15.48 -20.26
C THR A 464 -33.21 -14.98 -20.19
N PRO A 465 -32.93 -13.90 -19.46
CA PRO A 465 -31.57 -13.39 -19.33
C PRO A 465 -30.70 -14.42 -18.61
N THR A 466 -29.53 -14.68 -19.17
CA THR A 466 -28.49 -15.54 -18.58
C THR A 466 -27.15 -14.83 -18.53
N ALA A 467 -26.30 -15.26 -17.60
CA ALA A 467 -24.91 -14.82 -17.49
C ALA A 467 -24.04 -15.89 -16.84
N THR A 468 -22.73 -15.70 -16.91
CA THR A 468 -21.73 -16.43 -16.13
C THR A 468 -20.59 -15.48 -15.74
N ILE A 469 -19.62 -15.99 -14.95
CA ILE A 469 -18.44 -15.23 -14.53
C ILE A 469 -17.20 -16.02 -14.95
N VAL A 470 -16.30 -15.36 -15.67
CA VAL A 470 -15.02 -15.91 -16.09
C VAL A 470 -13.92 -15.27 -15.23
N PHE A 471 -13.26 -16.10 -14.43
CA PHE A 471 -12.17 -15.69 -13.55
C PHE A 471 -10.84 -15.68 -14.29
N LYS A 472 -10.12 -14.55 -14.23
CA LYS A 472 -8.86 -14.31 -14.97
C LYS A 472 -7.66 -14.11 -14.03
N GLY A 473 -7.88 -14.17 -12.72
CA GLY A 473 -6.83 -14.03 -11.71
C GLY A 473 -6.24 -12.63 -11.64
N THR A 474 -4.99 -12.56 -11.20
CA THR A 474 -4.25 -11.31 -11.02
C THR A 474 -3.62 -10.83 -12.33
N ILE A 475 -3.86 -9.58 -12.68
CA ILE A 475 -3.28 -8.91 -13.86
C ILE A 475 -2.58 -7.63 -13.40
N ILE A 476 -1.37 -7.39 -13.89
CA ILE A 476 -0.55 -6.22 -13.57
C ILE A 476 -0.21 -5.48 -14.87
N GLY A 477 -0.05 -4.15 -14.80
CA GLY A 477 0.35 -3.31 -15.92
C GLY A 477 -0.77 -2.46 -16.52
N ASP A 478 -1.84 -2.20 -15.76
CA ASP A 478 -2.83 -1.19 -16.17
C ASP A 478 -2.21 0.21 -16.06
N ASN A 479 -1.80 0.75 -17.21
CA ASN A 479 -1.09 2.02 -17.30
C ASN A 479 -1.94 3.26 -16.98
N ARG A 480 -3.26 3.14 -16.77
CA ARG A 480 -4.09 4.28 -16.35
C ARG A 480 -3.85 4.69 -14.89
N ASN A 481 -3.23 3.81 -14.09
CA ASN A 481 -3.06 4.01 -12.66
C ASN A 481 -1.85 4.91 -12.34
N PRO A 482 -1.85 5.64 -11.21
CA PRO A 482 -2.93 5.72 -10.22
C PRO A 482 -4.13 6.55 -10.70
N VAL A 483 -5.32 6.15 -10.24
CA VAL A 483 -6.60 6.87 -10.38
C VAL A 483 -7.17 7.11 -8.98
N VAL A 484 -7.72 8.29 -8.71
CA VAL A 484 -8.35 8.58 -7.40
C VAL A 484 -9.59 7.72 -7.24
N ALA A 485 -9.70 7.03 -6.10
CA ALA A 485 -10.85 6.18 -5.82
C ALA A 485 -12.13 7.02 -5.63
N GLY A 486 -13.26 6.51 -6.12
CA GLY A 486 -14.56 7.19 -6.00
C GLY A 486 -14.99 7.39 -4.55
N PHE A 487 -14.65 6.45 -3.65
CA PHE A 487 -14.91 6.60 -2.23
C PHE A 487 -13.97 7.60 -1.53
N SER A 488 -12.82 7.97 -2.12
CA SER A 488 -11.84 8.84 -1.45
C SER A 488 -12.45 10.21 -1.22
N SER A 489 -12.57 10.61 0.05
CA SER A 489 -13.13 11.90 0.43
C SER A 489 -12.39 13.07 -0.21
N ARG A 490 -13.15 14.13 -0.52
CA ARG A 490 -12.67 15.33 -1.22
C ARG A 490 -12.70 16.55 -0.31
N GLY A 491 -11.74 17.44 -0.50
CA GLY A 491 -11.76 18.77 0.09
C GLY A 491 -12.88 19.66 -0.49
N PRO A 492 -12.83 20.98 -0.24
CA PRO A 492 -11.90 21.69 0.62
C PRO A 492 -11.98 21.26 2.10
N SER A 493 -10.99 21.67 2.91
CA SER A 493 -11.08 21.60 4.37
C SER A 493 -12.32 22.34 4.87
N TYR A 494 -12.99 21.76 5.87
CA TYR A 494 -14.14 22.37 6.52
C TYR A 494 -13.72 23.51 7.46
N ALA A 495 -12.66 23.31 8.24
CA ALA A 495 -12.22 24.28 9.23
C ALA A 495 -11.31 25.38 8.66
N SER A 496 -10.53 25.08 7.60
CA SER A 496 -9.65 26.06 6.95
C SER A 496 -9.62 25.87 5.42
N PRO A 497 -10.65 26.32 4.68
CA PRO A 497 -10.76 26.11 3.24
C PRO A 497 -9.60 26.63 2.38
N ARG A 498 -8.78 27.55 2.92
CA ARG A 498 -7.59 28.10 2.25
C ARG A 498 -6.31 27.28 2.46
N ILE A 499 -6.41 26.17 3.20
CA ILE A 499 -5.42 25.09 3.24
C ILE A 499 -5.96 23.94 2.40
N LEU A 500 -5.23 23.55 1.34
CA LEU A 500 -5.65 22.49 0.43
C LEU A 500 -5.68 21.13 1.15
N LYS A 501 -6.76 20.37 0.97
CA LYS A 501 -6.93 19.00 1.46
C LYS A 501 -7.63 18.12 0.40
N PRO A 502 -7.33 16.81 0.29
CA PRO A 502 -6.29 16.10 1.03
C PRO A 502 -4.90 16.65 0.68
N ASP A 503 -3.90 16.31 1.48
CA ASP A 503 -2.54 16.78 1.21
C ASP A 503 -1.94 16.06 0.00
N ILE A 504 -2.26 14.76 -0.12
CA ILE A 504 -1.64 13.84 -1.07
C ILE A 504 -2.50 12.57 -1.20
N ILE A 505 -2.30 11.78 -2.26
CA ILE A 505 -2.89 10.45 -2.42
C ILE A 505 -1.81 9.34 -2.40
N GLY A 506 -2.20 8.15 -1.97
CA GLY A 506 -1.35 6.95 -2.02
C GLY A 506 -2.14 5.68 -2.33
N PRO A 507 -1.48 4.51 -2.46
CA PRO A 507 -2.15 3.24 -2.71
C PRO A 507 -3.18 2.91 -1.63
N GLY A 508 -4.45 2.77 -2.02
CA GLY A 508 -5.54 2.51 -1.07
C GLY A 508 -6.69 1.69 -1.65
N VAL A 509 -6.54 1.12 -2.84
CA VAL A 509 -7.55 0.26 -3.47
C VAL A 509 -6.98 -1.13 -3.70
N ASN A 510 -7.73 -2.13 -3.27
CA ASN A 510 -7.44 -3.55 -3.44
C ASN A 510 -6.04 -3.89 -2.93
N ILE A 511 -5.72 -3.54 -1.68
CA ILE A 511 -4.39 -3.77 -1.08
C ILE A 511 -4.41 -5.06 -0.27
N LEU A 512 -3.43 -5.94 -0.54
CA LEU A 512 -3.24 -7.20 0.18
C LEU A 512 -2.30 -6.98 1.36
N ALA A 513 -2.75 -7.23 2.59
CA ALA A 513 -1.92 -7.19 3.79
C ALA A 513 -2.41 -8.22 4.84
N ALA A 514 -1.72 -8.29 5.98
CA ALA A 514 -1.99 -9.27 7.04
C ALA A 514 -3.43 -9.17 7.55
N TRP A 515 -3.99 -10.30 7.96
CA TRP A 515 -5.33 -10.41 8.52
C TRP A 515 -5.33 -11.31 9.74
N HIS A 516 -6.26 -11.06 10.67
CA HIS A 516 -6.32 -11.77 11.95
C HIS A 516 -6.86 -13.21 11.87
N ILE A 517 -7.56 -13.57 10.79
CA ILE A 517 -8.14 -14.90 10.55
C ILE A 517 -7.97 -15.35 9.09
N SER A 518 -8.06 -16.66 8.85
CA SER A 518 -8.07 -17.22 7.50
C SER A 518 -9.45 -17.05 6.86
N LEU A 519 -9.51 -16.33 5.74
CA LEU A 519 -10.73 -16.22 4.94
C LEU A 519 -10.95 -17.43 4.01
N GLU A 520 -9.96 -18.31 3.91
CA GLU A 520 -9.97 -19.51 3.07
C GLU A 520 -10.42 -20.76 3.85
N ASN A 521 -10.78 -20.59 5.13
CA ASN A 521 -11.02 -21.67 6.09
C ASN A 521 -9.82 -22.62 6.28
N ASP A 522 -8.59 -22.18 6.00
CA ASP A 522 -7.38 -22.94 6.34
C ASP A 522 -6.91 -22.56 7.74
N MET A 523 -7.23 -23.41 8.72
CA MET A 523 -6.83 -23.24 10.13
C MET A 523 -5.39 -23.73 10.42
N ARG A 524 -4.64 -24.18 9.40
CA ARG A 524 -3.29 -24.73 9.58
C ARG A 524 -2.19 -23.67 9.55
N THR A 525 -2.53 -22.42 9.23
CA THR A 525 -1.56 -21.33 9.07
C THR A 525 -2.04 -20.03 9.72
N ASN A 526 -1.10 -19.33 10.35
CA ASN A 526 -1.29 -17.95 10.83
C ASN A 526 -0.86 -16.91 9.78
N SER A 527 -0.40 -17.34 8.61
CA SER A 527 -0.01 -16.47 7.50
C SER A 527 -1.24 -16.14 6.65
N THR A 528 -2.15 -15.37 7.22
CA THR A 528 -3.47 -15.09 6.67
C THR A 528 -3.54 -13.66 6.13
N PHE A 529 -4.06 -13.49 4.91
CA PHE A 529 -4.12 -12.19 4.25
C PHE A 529 -5.53 -11.83 3.83
N ASN A 530 -5.77 -10.54 3.71
CA ASN A 530 -7.01 -10.00 3.16
C ASN A 530 -6.74 -8.85 2.19
N MET A 531 -7.64 -8.67 1.23
CA MET A 531 -7.64 -7.57 0.29
C MET A 531 -8.76 -6.60 0.63
N ILE A 532 -8.39 -5.37 1.03
CA ILE A 532 -9.35 -4.32 1.38
C ILE A 532 -9.00 -3.01 0.67
N SER A 533 -9.97 -2.09 0.67
CA SER A 533 -9.87 -0.76 0.06
C SER A 533 -10.31 0.31 1.05
N GLY A 534 -9.63 1.45 1.04
CA GLY A 534 -9.94 2.59 1.90
C GLY A 534 -8.78 3.58 2.00
N THR A 535 -9.09 4.82 2.34
CA THR A 535 -8.09 5.80 2.79
C THR A 535 -7.39 5.37 4.08
N SER A 536 -8.04 4.49 4.85
CA SER A 536 -7.43 3.80 6.00
C SER A 536 -6.26 2.90 5.61
N VAL A 537 -6.13 2.53 4.33
CA VAL A 537 -5.03 1.71 3.82
C VAL A 537 -3.96 2.56 3.13
N SER A 538 -4.32 3.72 2.57
CA SER A 538 -3.31 4.66 2.05
C SER A 538 -2.58 5.41 3.16
N CYS A 539 -3.27 5.74 4.27
CA CYS A 539 -2.66 6.31 5.48
C CYS A 539 -1.40 5.56 5.97
N PRO A 540 -1.43 4.23 6.23
CA PRO A 540 -0.27 3.49 6.70
C PRO A 540 0.85 3.37 5.66
N HIS A 541 0.55 3.40 4.34
CA HIS A 541 1.61 3.49 3.34
C HIS A 541 2.45 4.77 3.57
N LEU A 542 1.80 5.92 3.77
CA LEU A 542 2.49 7.19 3.96
C LEU A 542 3.09 7.34 5.36
N SER A 543 2.51 6.69 6.37
CA SER A 543 3.18 6.53 7.68
C SER A 543 4.50 5.78 7.53
N GLY A 544 4.54 4.73 6.70
CA GLY A 544 5.78 4.03 6.39
C GLY A 544 6.77 4.88 5.60
N VAL A 545 6.32 5.66 4.60
CA VAL A 545 7.19 6.61 3.88
C VAL A 545 7.78 7.64 4.84
N ALA A 546 6.97 8.21 5.74
CA ALA A 546 7.45 9.13 6.77
C ALA A 546 8.48 8.47 7.70
N ALA A 547 8.31 7.18 8.02
CA ALA A 547 9.30 6.44 8.80
C ALA A 547 10.62 6.21 8.05
N LEU A 548 10.58 5.92 6.75
CA LEU A 548 11.79 5.84 5.91
C LEU A 548 12.51 7.18 5.82
N LEU A 549 11.76 8.29 5.70
CA LEU A 549 12.36 9.62 5.69
C LEU A 549 12.96 9.99 7.05
N LYS A 550 12.26 9.67 8.16
CA LYS A 550 12.75 9.93 9.52
C LYS A 550 14.00 9.11 9.87
N SER A 551 14.23 7.95 9.25
CA SER A 551 15.42 7.15 9.50
C SER A 551 16.69 7.77 8.88
N ILE A 552 16.56 8.45 7.73
CA ILE A 552 17.68 9.14 7.06
C ILE A 552 17.84 10.56 7.58
N HIS A 553 16.71 11.24 7.80
CA HIS A 553 16.63 12.64 8.21
C HIS A 553 16.04 12.73 9.63
N PRO A 554 16.76 12.25 10.66
CA PRO A 554 16.24 12.18 12.03
C PRO A 554 15.97 13.56 12.64
N ASP A 555 16.60 14.61 12.13
CA ASP A 555 16.49 16.00 12.54
C ASP A 555 15.33 16.75 11.86
N TRP A 556 14.79 16.23 10.76
CA TRP A 556 13.66 16.86 10.09
C TRP A 556 12.42 16.93 11.00
N SER A 557 11.79 18.11 10.98
CA SER A 557 10.51 18.35 11.65
C SER A 557 9.38 17.54 10.96
N PRO A 558 8.23 17.36 11.63
CA PRO A 558 7.04 16.81 10.98
C PRO A 558 6.62 17.59 9.73
N ALA A 559 6.75 18.92 9.75
CA ALA A 559 6.40 19.78 8.63
C ALA A 559 7.39 19.63 7.46
N ALA A 560 8.69 19.46 7.74
CA ALA A 560 9.72 19.19 6.74
C ALA A 560 9.46 17.87 6.01
N ILE A 561 9.21 16.77 6.74
CA ILE A 561 8.85 15.47 6.16
C ILE A 561 7.58 15.58 5.31
N LYS A 562 6.57 16.27 5.83
CA LYS A 562 5.31 16.50 5.11
C LYS A 562 5.55 17.30 3.82
N SER A 563 6.36 18.35 3.88
CA SER A 563 6.71 19.15 2.72
C SER A 563 7.44 18.32 1.67
N ALA A 564 8.41 17.51 2.07
CA ALA A 564 9.15 16.65 1.15
C ALA A 564 8.19 15.70 0.42
N ILE A 565 7.33 15.00 1.16
CA ILE A 565 6.31 14.11 0.59
C ILE A 565 5.39 14.82 -0.41
N MET A 566 4.91 16.03 -0.08
CA MET A 566 3.96 16.77 -0.92
C MET A 566 4.63 17.37 -2.16
N THR A 567 5.76 18.07 -2.00
CA THR A 567 6.39 18.82 -3.08
C THR A 567 7.02 17.94 -4.16
N THR A 568 7.28 16.67 -3.84
CA THR A 568 7.87 15.70 -4.78
C THR A 568 6.87 14.68 -5.32
N ALA A 569 5.58 14.85 -5.04
CA ALA A 569 4.53 13.96 -5.51
C ALA A 569 4.44 13.96 -7.04
N ASP A 570 4.10 12.81 -7.63
CA ASP A 570 3.87 12.69 -9.06
C ASP A 570 2.43 13.13 -9.39
N VAL A 571 2.28 14.01 -10.39
CA VAL A 571 0.98 14.53 -10.84
C VAL A 571 0.44 13.80 -12.08
N ILE A 572 1.23 12.88 -12.63
CA ILE A 572 0.90 12.09 -13.81
C ILE A 572 0.78 10.61 -13.47
N ASN A 573 -0.08 9.91 -14.21
CA ASN A 573 -0.22 8.46 -14.14
C ASN A 573 0.81 7.73 -15.03
N LEU A 574 0.81 6.39 -15.00
CA LEU A 574 1.73 5.57 -15.81
C LEU A 574 1.54 5.73 -17.33
N LYS A 575 0.43 6.32 -17.78
CA LYS A 575 0.16 6.68 -19.18
C LYS A 575 0.67 8.08 -19.54
N SER A 576 1.32 8.75 -18.59
CA SER A 576 1.80 10.14 -18.73
C SER A 576 0.68 11.17 -18.93
N ASN A 577 -0.55 10.84 -18.51
CA ASN A 577 -1.64 11.80 -18.39
C ASN A 577 -1.66 12.37 -16.97
N LEU A 578 -2.33 13.52 -16.76
CA LEU A 578 -2.70 13.93 -15.41
C LEU A 578 -3.46 12.81 -14.70
N ILE A 579 -3.24 12.67 -13.39
CA ILE A 579 -3.98 11.71 -12.57
C ILE A 579 -5.48 11.96 -12.74
N GLU A 580 -6.22 10.88 -12.97
CA GLU A 580 -7.65 10.90 -13.21
C GLU A 580 -8.42 10.57 -11.92
N ASP A 581 -9.70 10.95 -11.88
CA ASP A 581 -10.64 10.54 -10.84
C ASP A 581 -11.46 9.32 -11.26
N GLU A 582 -12.45 8.93 -10.46
CA GLU A 582 -13.29 7.76 -10.70
C GLU A 582 -14.09 7.82 -12.00
N THR A 583 -14.26 9.01 -12.58
CA THR A 583 -14.94 9.24 -13.85
C THR A 583 -14.00 9.11 -15.06
N TYR A 584 -12.71 8.86 -14.83
CA TYR A 584 -11.63 8.90 -15.83
C TYR A 584 -11.46 10.26 -16.51
N LEU A 585 -11.79 11.33 -15.78
CA LEU A 585 -11.46 12.70 -16.12
C LEU A 585 -10.30 13.18 -15.25
N PRO A 586 -9.53 14.19 -15.66
CA PRO A 586 -8.47 14.76 -14.82
C PRO A 586 -9.01 15.13 -13.44
N ALA A 587 -8.39 14.57 -12.40
CA ALA A 587 -8.82 14.76 -11.03
C ALA A 587 -8.57 16.21 -10.58
N ASP A 588 -9.50 16.74 -9.79
CA ASP A 588 -9.33 18.04 -9.17
C ASP A 588 -8.31 18.00 -8.02
N VAL A 589 -7.75 19.16 -7.65
CA VAL A 589 -6.77 19.27 -6.56
C VAL A 589 -7.34 18.96 -5.17
N PHE A 590 -8.66 19.06 -4.97
CA PHE A 590 -9.36 18.60 -3.76
C PHE A 590 -9.57 17.08 -3.75
N ALA A 591 -9.17 16.38 -4.80
CA ALA A 591 -9.09 14.93 -4.88
C ALA A 591 -7.66 14.41 -4.70
N THR A 592 -6.71 14.99 -5.42
CA THR A 592 -5.31 14.52 -5.47
C THR A 592 -4.44 15.12 -4.38
N GLY A 593 -4.81 16.29 -3.86
CA GLY A 593 -3.85 17.15 -3.15
C GLY A 593 -2.67 17.46 -4.07
N ALA A 594 -1.45 17.26 -3.56
CA ALA A 594 -0.22 17.46 -4.33
C ALA A 594 0.03 16.41 -5.43
N GLY A 595 -0.63 15.24 -5.39
CA GLY A 595 -0.40 14.15 -6.35
C GLY A 595 -0.23 12.80 -5.67
N HIS A 596 0.28 11.81 -6.40
CA HIS A 596 0.60 10.49 -5.88
C HIS A 596 2.00 10.47 -5.23
N VAL A 597 2.11 9.83 -4.07
CA VAL A 597 3.37 9.75 -3.32
C VAL A 597 4.51 9.16 -4.15
N ASN A 598 5.68 9.82 -4.10
CA ASN A 598 6.94 9.30 -4.63
C ASN A 598 8.00 9.27 -3.51
N PRO A 599 8.18 8.11 -2.84
CA PRO A 599 9.11 8.00 -1.71
C PRO A 599 10.55 8.34 -2.08
N SER A 600 11.02 7.90 -3.24
CA SER A 600 12.40 8.11 -3.67
C SER A 600 12.72 9.58 -3.90
N LYS A 601 11.82 10.34 -4.54
CA LYS A 601 12.00 11.79 -4.70
C LYS A 601 11.86 12.54 -3.37
N ALA A 602 10.98 12.08 -2.48
CA ALA A 602 10.77 12.72 -1.17
C ALA A 602 12.02 12.64 -0.27
N ASN A 603 12.94 11.71 -0.54
CA ASN A 603 14.21 11.63 0.18
C ASN A 603 15.14 12.82 -0.08
N ASP A 604 15.09 13.38 -1.28
CA ASP A 604 15.91 14.50 -1.71
C ASP A 604 15.05 15.55 -2.41
N PRO A 605 14.24 16.30 -1.64
CA PRO A 605 13.29 17.27 -2.18
C PRO A 605 13.99 18.55 -2.66
N GLY A 606 15.28 18.75 -2.34
CA GLY A 606 16.02 19.99 -2.51
C GLY A 606 15.55 21.11 -1.58
N LEU A 607 14.27 21.49 -1.67
CA LEU A 607 13.67 22.56 -0.88
C LEU A 607 12.47 22.03 -0.06
N ILE A 608 12.29 22.56 1.15
CA ILE A 608 11.13 22.26 2.00
C ILE A 608 10.47 23.54 2.54
N TYR A 609 9.16 23.46 2.77
CA TYR A 609 8.36 24.45 3.49
C TYR A 609 8.23 24.00 4.95
N ASP A 610 9.19 24.40 5.78
CA ASP A 610 9.15 24.06 7.21
C ASP A 610 8.19 24.99 7.98
N ILE A 611 7.60 24.46 9.06
CA ILE A 611 6.66 25.17 9.93
C ILE A 611 7.00 24.81 11.38
N LYS A 612 7.35 25.82 12.19
CA LYS A 612 7.58 25.61 13.62
C LYS A 612 6.25 25.56 14.37
N PRO A 613 6.17 24.85 15.51
CA PRO A 613 4.95 24.82 16.32
C PRO A 613 4.40 26.21 16.69
N SER A 614 5.30 27.20 16.89
CA SER A 614 4.92 28.60 17.15
C SER A 614 4.20 29.28 16.00
N ASP A 615 4.47 28.88 14.76
CA ASP A 615 3.96 29.54 13.54
C ASP A 615 2.47 29.24 13.33
N TYR A 616 1.96 28.17 13.94
CA TYR A 616 0.54 27.86 13.97
C TYR A 616 -0.27 28.83 14.86
N ILE A 617 0.34 29.54 15.82
CA ILE A 617 -0.42 30.44 16.71
C ILE A 617 -0.99 31.66 15.96
N PRO A 618 -0.19 32.45 15.20
CA PRO A 618 -0.72 33.51 14.35
C PRO A 618 -1.79 33.02 13.38
N TYR A 619 -1.63 31.81 12.84
CA TYR A 619 -2.60 31.16 11.96
C TYR A 619 -3.92 30.86 12.69
N LEU A 620 -3.87 30.22 13.87
CA LEU A 620 -5.05 29.91 14.68
C LEU A 620 -5.78 31.18 15.14
N CYS A 621 -5.06 32.24 15.51
CA CYS A 621 -5.66 33.54 15.79
C CYS A 621 -6.30 34.17 14.54
N GLY A 622 -5.74 33.92 13.35
CA GLY A 622 -6.28 34.35 12.06
C GLY A 622 -7.56 33.65 11.61
N LEU A 623 -7.87 32.48 12.18
CA LEU A 623 -9.15 31.78 12.00
C LEU A 623 -10.31 32.43 12.78
N ASN A 624 -10.08 33.58 13.43
CA ASN A 624 -11.02 34.22 14.36
C ASN A 624 -11.41 33.33 15.55
N TYR A 625 -10.52 32.42 15.97
CA TYR A 625 -10.70 31.66 17.20
C TYR A 625 -10.51 32.57 18.42
N THR A 626 -11.30 32.34 19.46
CA THR A 626 -11.14 33.02 20.75
C THR A 626 -9.85 32.58 21.45
N ASN A 627 -9.32 33.41 22.35
CA ASN A 627 -8.17 33.07 23.21
C ASN A 627 -8.33 31.69 23.88
N ARG A 628 -9.56 31.38 24.33
CA ARG A 628 -9.88 30.07 24.94
C ARG A 628 -9.73 28.93 23.93
N GLN A 629 -10.31 29.06 22.74
CA GLN A 629 -10.24 28.03 21.70
C GLN A 629 -8.80 27.77 21.26
N VAL A 630 -8.00 28.83 21.05
CA VAL A 630 -6.56 28.67 20.74
C VAL A 630 -5.83 28.00 21.89
N THR A 631 -6.10 28.41 23.14
CA THR A 631 -5.51 27.79 24.35
C THR A 631 -5.81 26.30 24.46
N VAL A 632 -7.01 25.84 24.05
CA VAL A 632 -7.34 24.40 24.03
C VAL A 632 -6.42 23.63 23.07
N ILE A 633 -6.14 24.19 21.89
CA ILE A 633 -5.29 23.54 20.88
C ILE A 633 -3.83 23.52 21.32
N VAL A 634 -3.30 24.67 21.72
CA VAL A 634 -1.86 24.82 21.99
C VAL A 634 -1.45 24.54 23.44
N GLN A 635 -2.42 24.22 24.30
CA GLN A 635 -2.25 23.90 25.72
C GLN A 635 -1.50 24.96 26.57
N ARG A 636 -1.43 26.20 26.08
CA ARG A 636 -0.86 27.35 26.78
C ARG A 636 -1.72 28.59 26.56
N LYS A 637 -1.72 29.50 27.53
CA LYS A 637 -2.48 30.75 27.41
C LYS A 637 -1.95 31.56 26.22
N VAL A 638 -2.85 31.91 25.31
CA VAL A 638 -2.57 32.78 24.16
C VAL A 638 -3.53 33.97 24.20
N ASN A 639 -2.98 35.17 23.98
CA ASN A 639 -3.77 36.36 23.74
C ASN A 639 -3.68 36.78 22.27
N CYS A 640 -4.70 36.45 21.47
CA CYS A 640 -4.70 36.78 20.05
C CYS A 640 -4.74 38.29 19.77
N SER A 641 -5.11 39.14 20.74
CA SER A 641 -5.04 40.60 20.56
C SER A 641 -3.61 41.16 20.65
N GLU A 642 -2.68 40.39 21.21
CA GLU A 642 -1.26 40.75 21.34
C GLU A 642 -0.39 40.14 20.23
N ILE A 643 -0.99 39.31 19.36
CA ILE A 643 -0.32 38.60 18.29
C ILE A 643 -0.80 39.14 16.94
N THR A 644 0.13 39.45 16.05
CA THR A 644 -0.20 39.74 14.66
C THR A 644 -0.67 38.46 13.99
N SER A 645 -1.97 38.29 13.82
CA SER A 645 -2.55 37.14 13.14
C SER A 645 -2.22 37.16 11.64
N ILE A 646 -2.24 35.97 11.02
CA ILE A 646 -2.04 35.80 9.59
C ILE A 646 -3.29 35.22 8.94
N LEU A 647 -3.53 35.53 7.67
CA LEU A 647 -4.59 34.86 6.91
C LEU A 647 -4.30 33.36 6.79
N GLU A 648 -5.35 32.55 6.69
CA GLU A 648 -5.23 31.08 6.58
C GLU A 648 -4.20 30.63 5.54
N GLY A 649 -4.30 31.16 4.31
CA GLY A 649 -3.41 30.80 3.20
C GLY A 649 -1.99 31.37 3.31
N GLN A 650 -1.72 32.20 4.32
CA GLN A 650 -0.39 32.78 4.61
C GLN A 650 0.48 31.87 5.49
N LEU A 651 -0.10 30.81 6.08
CA LEU A 651 0.69 29.74 6.69
C LEU A 651 1.72 29.21 5.66
N ASN A 652 2.94 28.90 6.09
CA ASN A 652 4.03 28.43 5.22
C ASN A 652 3.82 26.99 4.73
N TYR A 653 2.67 26.73 4.13
CA TYR A 653 2.19 25.42 3.73
C TYR A 653 2.66 25.09 2.31
N PRO A 654 3.02 23.83 2.00
CA PRO A 654 3.53 23.39 0.69
C PRO A 654 2.43 23.29 -0.39
N SER A 655 1.39 24.12 -0.29
CA SER A 655 0.36 24.27 -1.30
C SER A 655 -0.33 25.64 -1.17
N PHE A 656 -1.10 26.00 -2.20
CA PHE A 656 -1.86 27.23 -2.25
C PHE A 656 -3.33 26.91 -2.55
N SER A 657 -4.24 27.42 -1.72
CA SER A 657 -5.68 27.43 -2.00
C SER A 657 -6.21 28.84 -1.83
N ILE A 658 -6.84 29.37 -2.88
CA ILE A 658 -7.37 30.73 -2.92
C ILE A 658 -8.86 30.65 -3.23
N GLN A 659 -9.69 31.14 -2.31
CA GLN A 659 -11.11 31.31 -2.58
C GLN A 659 -11.32 32.62 -3.34
N VAL A 660 -11.92 32.53 -4.54
CA VAL A 660 -12.23 33.65 -5.41
C VAL A 660 -13.75 33.81 -5.53
N ARG A 661 -14.22 35.05 -5.43
CA ARG A 661 -15.60 35.50 -5.69
C ARG A 661 -15.56 36.66 -6.69
N SER A 662 -16.70 37.00 -7.30
CA SER A 662 -16.77 38.03 -8.36
C SER A 662 -16.21 39.42 -7.99
N ASN A 663 -16.10 39.73 -6.69
CA ASN A 663 -15.53 40.99 -6.16
C ASN A 663 -14.32 40.74 -5.23
N SER A 664 -13.60 39.62 -5.38
CA SER A 664 -12.43 39.34 -4.56
C SER A 664 -11.28 40.28 -4.91
N GLU A 665 -10.72 40.95 -3.89
CA GLU A 665 -9.47 41.69 -4.02
C GLU A 665 -8.29 40.76 -4.32
N VAL A 666 -7.21 41.33 -4.87
CA VAL A 666 -5.95 40.60 -5.11
C VAL A 666 -5.42 40.07 -3.77
N GLN A 667 -5.15 38.76 -3.72
CA GLN A 667 -4.57 38.12 -2.55
C GLN A 667 -3.12 37.76 -2.83
N VAL A 668 -2.23 38.17 -1.94
CA VAL A 668 -0.79 37.87 -2.03
C VAL A 668 -0.41 37.02 -0.84
N TYR A 669 0.19 35.86 -1.11
CA TYR A 669 0.76 35.01 -0.07
C TYR A 669 2.27 34.96 -0.21
N SER A 670 2.98 34.98 0.92
CA SER A 670 4.43 34.76 0.97
C SER A 670 4.74 33.35 1.46
N ARG A 671 5.87 32.79 1.04
CA ARG A 671 6.41 31.51 1.54
C ARG A 671 7.89 31.66 1.83
N THR A 672 8.37 30.87 2.77
CA THR A 672 9.79 30.69 3.04
C THR A 672 10.12 29.23 2.78
N VAL A 673 11.17 28.98 2.00
CA VAL A 673 11.65 27.63 1.71
C VAL A 673 13.04 27.49 2.29
N THR A 674 13.32 26.31 2.85
CA THR A 674 14.63 25.95 3.38
C THR A 674 15.30 24.98 2.43
N ASN A 675 16.56 25.24 2.08
CA ASN A 675 17.37 24.31 1.30
C ASN A 675 17.86 23.16 2.19
N VAL A 676 17.61 21.93 1.76
CA VAL A 676 18.03 20.67 2.42
C VAL A 676 18.85 19.77 1.49
N GLY A 677 19.16 20.22 0.27
CA GLY A 677 20.08 19.53 -0.63
C GLY A 677 21.54 19.67 -0.19
N GLN A 678 22.42 18.83 -0.74
CA GLN A 678 23.87 18.95 -0.49
C GLN A 678 24.40 20.28 -1.04
N GLU A 679 25.11 21.04 -0.21
CA GLU A 679 25.75 22.29 -0.63
C GLU A 679 26.70 22.04 -1.81
N GLU A 680 26.42 22.60 -2.99
CA GLU A 680 27.53 22.94 -3.89
C GLU A 680 28.42 23.92 -3.12
N THR A 681 29.72 23.64 -3.09
CA THR A 681 30.78 24.47 -2.51
C THR A 681 30.84 25.85 -3.16
N ASN A 682 29.87 26.69 -2.85
CA ASN A 682 29.86 28.13 -3.08
C ASN A 682 29.37 28.75 -1.77
N GLU A 683 30.31 29.29 -1.03
CA GLU A 683 30.09 30.03 0.22
C GLU A 683 28.90 31.00 0.09
N GLY A 684 27.85 30.78 0.90
CA GLY A 684 26.93 31.85 1.30
C GLY A 684 25.67 32.08 0.48
N ALA A 685 24.89 31.05 0.16
CA ALA A 685 23.50 31.23 -0.25
C ALA A 685 22.54 30.41 0.61
N ASP A 686 22.26 30.91 1.82
CA ASP A 686 20.95 30.68 2.43
C ASP A 686 19.94 31.34 1.46
N LEU A 687 19.24 30.54 0.64
CA LEU A 687 18.17 31.01 -0.24
C LEU A 687 16.94 31.34 0.62
N SER A 688 17.11 32.27 1.55
CA SER A 688 16.05 32.76 2.41
C SER A 688 15.11 33.63 1.58
N ASP A 689 13.85 33.17 1.48
CA ASP A 689 12.67 33.83 0.90
C ASP A 689 12.51 33.79 -0.63
N ILE A 690 12.04 32.65 -1.16
CA ILE A 690 11.36 32.64 -2.46
C ILE A 690 9.95 33.24 -2.29
N LEU A 691 9.82 34.52 -2.63
CA LEU A 691 8.53 35.23 -2.64
C LEU A 691 7.68 34.81 -3.86
N ILE A 692 6.86 33.77 -3.72
CA ILE A 692 5.88 33.37 -4.75
C ILE A 692 4.65 34.29 -4.67
N LYS A 693 4.63 35.38 -5.45
CA LYS A 693 3.41 36.21 -5.59
C LYS A 693 2.46 35.60 -6.62
N ILE A 694 1.37 35.01 -6.16
CA ILE A 694 0.26 34.62 -7.03
C ILE A 694 -0.66 35.84 -7.21
N PHE A 695 -0.71 36.40 -8.41
CA PHE A 695 -1.63 37.48 -8.76
C PHE A 695 -2.84 36.91 -9.49
N HIS A 696 -4.02 37.41 -9.16
CA HIS A 696 -5.14 37.34 -10.09
C HIS A 696 -5.09 38.56 -11.01
N LEU A 697 -4.95 38.34 -12.32
CA LEU A 697 -5.27 39.34 -13.33
C LEU A 697 -6.77 39.23 -13.62
N GLN A 698 -7.47 40.35 -13.48
CA GLN A 698 -8.88 40.51 -13.88
C GLN A 698 -9.11 40.18 -15.34
#